data_AF-A0A6J4XGX2-F1
#
_entry.id   AF-A0A6J4XGX2-F1
#
_cell.length_a   1.000
_cell.length_b   1.000
_cell.length_c   1.000
_cell.angle_alpha   90.00
_cell.angle_beta   90.00
_cell.angle_gamma   90.00
#
_symmetry.space_group_name_H-M   'P 1'
#
loop_
_entity.id
_entity.type
_entity.pdbx_description
1 polymer ?
#
loop_
_entity_poly.entity_id
_entity_poly.type
_entity_poly.pdbx_seq_one_letter_code
_entity_poly.pdbx_strand_id
1 'polypeptide(L)'
;MPPPNESSPARPGVSRFAESPGLGNLLLLKTNIIMDECTILHISDLHLSVKDTFGQNTVLGALLARVKEDRKNGLKPEIVVVTGDIAKSGQEAEYVQVKIFFNDLLKALELPRERLFIVPGNHDVNRRKYRPKDIPVYENMTELNHELKDPDYRADLLKGMDAYFAFIESEFPHLKPLDNRLVPFVTSYTARCGKTISMVGLNSAWMCRKSPDEREIAIGEYQLIKALEAASKLGKTDQTSFLFHHPLAWLWPADRDICRGKMDQKIILCGHLHDAAGGYSHDLDGKLFQFQAGAAYLGVDSDFPNRFQHLSIDWESNRIRLNFRKFDKTRRQWVLDGETGQDGMAELPLRDSSSKASPKQPTKLKNEWPAAYCQWIIENYGHMETERLQGKGQAIVVRLPEIFIPLYAMDPKKEDQSKVQAAAPDDRQKPVELETLIAQNPSTLIEGHPGSGKTTLLKHLAFCLASKKPKECHFEPNCELLPVLILLKELERIFDDPEFSRQDYFSADAYLAWYFKRKVSGIIDFHTLENFLEKKQTLIMLDGLDEIRLERRDKIVNAFADLMIKYPGNKIVLTGRPHGISEVPLKRFGRSLARILSLTMEQIRDFIHKWFSYLFQASYSLSLKNAEAMIAEIKSHPAIEGLIDNPLMLTAVCILYYDGKELPGQRAELYKKFIDNMLYRRFDDPEVVHDFLKSLAHHMHTKNLSLVDRETAIENFRKVDQIQADETREGYRKRIQNLFDEIEPRCGLLKYENGQYGFWHLTFQEFLAAHFVADNFSDRIKAIEPYWGISW
;
A
#
# COMPACT_ATOMS: atom_id res chain seq x y z
N MET A 1 20.33 16.54 54.19
CA MET A 1 21.67 15.93 54.34
C MET A 1 22.34 15.91 52.97
N PRO A 2 23.65 16.21 52.88
CA PRO A 2 24.12 17.41 52.18
C PRO A 2 25.05 17.06 50.96
N PRO A 3 25.98 17.93 50.49
CA PRO A 3 26.17 18.38 49.09
C PRO A 3 27.43 17.69 48.47
N PRO A 4 28.28 18.19 47.53
CA PRO A 4 28.93 19.53 47.45
C PRO A 4 29.18 20.10 46.00
N ASN A 5 29.17 21.43 45.81
CA ASN A 5 30.27 22.43 45.70
C ASN A 5 30.99 22.54 44.33
N GLU A 6 30.90 23.71 43.68
CA GLU A 6 31.89 24.83 43.62
C GLU A 6 33.01 24.52 42.61
N SER A 7 33.48 25.44 41.75
CA SER A 7 34.03 26.74 42.09
C SER A 7 34.33 27.59 40.84
N SER A 8 33.99 28.88 40.90
CA SER A 8 34.74 29.98 40.24
C SER A 8 36.03 30.27 41.08
N PRO A 9 37.03 31.13 40.74
CA PRO A 9 37.02 32.24 39.77
C PRO A 9 38.38 32.55 39.06
N ALA A 10 38.40 33.68 38.34
CA ALA A 10 39.50 34.68 38.20
C ALA A 10 40.06 34.96 36.77
N ARG A 11 39.90 36.24 36.37
CA ARG A 11 40.56 37.01 35.28
C ARG A 11 42.00 37.43 35.71
N PRO A 12 42.76 38.35 35.04
CA PRO A 12 42.65 39.01 33.71
C PRO A 12 43.99 39.13 32.91
N GLY A 13 43.95 39.64 31.67
CA GLY A 13 45.15 40.16 30.96
C GLY A 13 44.89 40.47 29.47
N VAL A 14 44.35 41.64 29.10
CA VAL A 14 45.06 42.87 28.65
C VAL A 14 45.44 42.90 27.15
N SER A 15 44.58 43.59 26.38
CA SER A 15 44.86 44.65 25.37
C SER A 15 45.68 44.32 24.11
N ARG A 16 45.30 44.76 22.90
CA ARG A 16 45.30 46.18 22.47
C ARG A 16 44.71 46.38 21.05
N PHE A 17 44.08 47.55 20.86
CA PHE A 17 43.95 48.40 19.65
C PHE A 17 43.17 47.89 18.41
N ALA A 18 42.37 48.67 17.69
CA ALA A 18 41.89 50.06 17.84
C ALA A 18 40.73 50.32 16.85
N GLU A 19 39.75 51.09 17.32
CA GLU A 19 39.02 52.18 16.64
C GLU A 19 38.23 51.97 15.33
N SER A 20 36.91 52.04 15.53
CA SER A 20 35.83 52.49 14.64
C SER A 20 36.00 53.92 14.09
N PRO A 21 35.25 54.28 13.03
CA PRO A 21 34.31 55.38 13.20
C PRO A 21 32.92 55.13 12.57
N GLY A 22 31.91 55.77 13.17
CA GLY A 22 30.49 55.68 12.78
C GLY A 22 30.01 56.75 11.79
N LEU A 23 28.74 57.15 12.01
CA LEU A 23 27.80 57.87 11.14
C LEU A 23 27.23 56.99 10.01
N GLY A 24 25.92 56.86 9.83
CA GLY A 24 24.88 57.86 9.99
C GLY A 24 24.30 58.14 8.60
N ASN A 25 23.05 57.72 8.38
CA ASN A 25 22.22 58.01 7.21
C ASN A 25 22.85 57.85 5.81
N LEU A 26 22.52 56.74 5.14
CA LEU A 26 22.31 56.78 3.70
C LEU A 26 20.88 56.34 3.37
N LEU A 27 20.19 57.26 2.70
CA LEU A 27 18.87 57.14 2.11
C LEU A 27 18.65 55.81 1.37
N LEU A 28 17.42 55.30 1.49
CA LEU A 28 16.56 54.84 0.38
C LEU A 28 17.27 54.74 -0.99
N LEU A 29 17.85 53.58 -1.26
CA LEU A 29 17.73 52.97 -2.58
C LEU A 29 16.76 51.80 -2.41
N LYS A 30 15.47 52.09 -2.68
CA LYS A 30 14.49 51.07 -3.04
C LYS A 30 14.95 50.44 -4.36
N THR A 31 15.90 49.52 -4.31
CA THR A 31 15.95 48.45 -5.30
C THR A 31 14.80 47.51 -4.94
N ASN A 32 13.69 47.62 -5.67
CA ASN A 32 12.70 46.56 -5.73
C ASN A 32 13.44 45.32 -6.26
N ILE A 33 13.98 44.50 -5.35
CA ILE A 33 14.29 43.12 -5.69
C ILE A 33 12.92 42.48 -5.90
N ILE A 34 12.50 42.38 -7.16
CA ILE A 34 11.33 41.60 -7.52
C ILE A 34 11.75 40.16 -7.22
N MET A 35 11.26 39.61 -6.11
CA MET A 35 11.42 38.19 -5.82
C MET A 35 10.87 37.41 -7.02
N ASP A 36 11.62 36.41 -7.47
CA ASP A 36 11.30 35.58 -8.64
C ASP A 36 10.19 34.58 -8.26
N GLU A 37 9.06 35.08 -7.74
CA GLU A 37 7.96 34.31 -7.14
C GLU A 37 6.59 34.69 -7.74
N CYS A 38 5.70 33.72 -7.85
CA CYS A 38 4.28 33.90 -8.20
C CYS A 38 3.38 33.12 -7.23
N THR A 39 2.43 33.81 -6.61
CA THR A 39 1.46 33.20 -5.70
C THR A 39 0.10 32.97 -6.39
N ILE A 40 -0.45 31.78 -6.20
CA ILE A 40 -1.75 31.31 -6.69
C ILE A 40 -2.67 31.11 -5.49
N LEU A 41 -3.87 31.68 -5.51
CA LEU A 41 -4.93 31.27 -4.60
C LEU A 41 -5.68 30.09 -5.23
N HIS A 42 -5.67 28.93 -4.57
CA HIS A 42 -6.31 27.70 -5.07
C HIS A 42 -7.50 27.33 -4.17
N ILE A 43 -8.69 27.33 -4.77
CA ILE A 43 -9.97 27.05 -4.11
C ILE A 43 -10.69 25.97 -4.93
N SER A 44 -11.52 25.15 -4.28
CA SER A 44 -12.44 24.24 -4.97
C SER A 44 -13.75 24.04 -4.20
N ASP A 45 -14.72 23.39 -4.83
CA ASP A 45 -15.99 22.94 -4.22
C ASP A 45 -16.69 24.05 -3.44
N LEU A 46 -17.18 25.07 -4.16
CA LEU A 46 -17.93 26.20 -3.60
C LEU A 46 -19.41 25.84 -3.36
N HIS A 47 -19.94 24.93 -4.17
CA HIS A 47 -21.33 24.45 -4.14
C HIS A 47 -22.38 25.57 -3.98
N LEU A 48 -22.20 26.69 -4.70
CA LEU A 48 -23.10 27.84 -4.59
C LEU A 48 -24.51 27.47 -5.04
N SER A 49 -25.51 27.91 -4.28
CA SER A 49 -26.90 27.51 -4.48
C SER A 49 -27.85 28.62 -4.10
N VAL A 50 -29.01 28.67 -4.75
CA VAL A 50 -30.06 29.65 -4.41
C VAL A 50 -30.83 29.29 -3.14
N LYS A 51 -30.62 28.10 -2.57
CA LYS A 51 -31.39 27.58 -1.42
C LYS A 51 -30.70 27.77 -0.08
N ASP A 52 -29.37 27.73 -0.05
CA ASP A 52 -28.58 27.74 1.18
C ASP A 52 -27.71 29.01 1.27
N THR A 53 -28.36 30.16 1.25
CA THR A 53 -27.65 31.46 1.22
C THR A 53 -27.02 31.82 2.57
N PHE A 54 -27.64 31.44 3.69
CA PHE A 54 -27.13 31.75 5.02
C PHE A 54 -25.82 31.03 5.33
N GLY A 55 -25.76 29.72 5.08
CA GLY A 55 -24.57 28.92 5.31
C GLY A 55 -23.42 29.35 4.40
N GLN A 56 -23.72 29.58 3.11
CA GLN A 56 -22.76 30.07 2.13
C GLN A 56 -22.19 31.43 2.54
N ASN A 57 -23.03 32.39 2.96
CA ASN A 57 -22.57 33.69 3.41
C ASN A 57 -21.69 33.61 4.67
N THR A 58 -21.98 32.69 5.59
CA THR A 58 -21.20 32.53 6.82
C THR A 58 -19.78 32.04 6.52
N VAL A 59 -19.64 31.04 5.65
CA VAL A 59 -18.35 30.42 5.35
C VAL A 59 -17.59 31.19 4.26
N LEU A 60 -18.22 31.42 3.11
CA LEU A 60 -17.60 32.08 1.97
C LEU A 60 -17.43 33.59 2.20
N GLY A 61 -18.33 34.24 2.94
CA GLY A 61 -18.13 35.63 3.36
C GLY A 61 -16.92 35.79 4.28
N ALA A 62 -16.71 34.85 5.21
CA ALA A 62 -15.50 34.81 6.04
C ALA A 62 -14.24 34.51 5.20
N LEU A 63 -14.35 33.73 4.12
CA LEU A 63 -13.23 33.48 3.20
C LEU A 63 -12.76 34.80 2.57
N LEU A 64 -13.70 35.63 2.10
CA LEU A 64 -13.40 36.95 1.54
C LEU A 64 -12.66 37.86 2.54
N ALA A 65 -13.02 37.80 3.83
CA ALA A 65 -12.31 38.53 4.88
C ALA A 65 -10.89 37.98 5.06
N ARG A 66 -10.73 36.65 5.07
CA ARG A 66 -9.45 36.00 5.27
C ARG A 66 -8.46 36.25 4.14
N VAL A 67 -8.89 36.19 2.88
CA VAL A 67 -7.98 36.47 1.76
C VAL A 67 -7.50 37.92 1.74
N LYS A 68 -8.31 38.87 2.24
CA LYS A 68 -7.88 40.27 2.47
C LYS A 68 -6.80 40.35 3.54
N GLU A 69 -6.97 39.60 4.62
CA GLU A 69 -6.01 39.53 5.72
C GLU A 69 -4.69 38.88 5.27
N ASP A 70 -4.75 37.71 4.63
CA ASP A 70 -3.58 37.02 4.09
C ASP A 70 -2.79 37.93 3.13
N ARG A 71 -3.50 38.70 2.28
CA ARG A 71 -2.90 39.71 1.40
C ARG A 71 -2.17 40.82 2.14
N LYS A 72 -2.77 41.35 3.21
CA LYS A 72 -2.13 42.34 4.08
C LYS A 72 -0.89 41.78 4.78
N ASN A 73 -0.92 40.49 5.12
CA ASN A 73 0.16 39.77 5.79
C ASN A 73 1.25 39.25 4.83
N GLY A 74 1.20 39.60 3.54
CA GLY A 74 2.27 39.33 2.58
C GLY A 74 1.98 38.25 1.54
N LEU A 75 0.95 37.41 1.74
CA LEU A 75 0.51 36.43 0.73
C LEU A 75 -0.34 37.14 -0.32
N LYS A 76 0.30 37.60 -1.39
CA LYS A 76 -0.34 38.42 -2.44
C LYS A 76 -0.54 37.63 -3.75
N PRO A 77 -1.62 36.82 -3.87
CA PRO A 77 -1.94 36.12 -5.10
C PRO A 77 -1.92 37.03 -6.34
N GLU A 78 -1.39 36.52 -7.44
CA GLU A 78 -1.45 37.14 -8.77
C GLU A 78 -2.52 36.52 -9.66
N ILE A 79 -2.89 35.27 -9.34
CA ILE A 79 -3.90 34.48 -10.02
C ILE A 79 -4.74 33.71 -9.00
N VAL A 80 -5.99 33.46 -9.37
CA VAL A 80 -6.96 32.66 -8.62
C VAL A 80 -7.34 31.46 -9.49
N VAL A 81 -7.25 30.27 -8.91
CA VAL A 81 -7.61 29.01 -9.56
C VAL A 81 -8.77 28.39 -8.80
N VAL A 82 -9.83 28.04 -9.52
CA VAL A 82 -11.01 27.36 -9.00
C VAL A 82 -11.19 26.02 -9.73
N THR A 83 -10.96 24.92 -9.02
CA THR A 83 -10.89 23.56 -9.60
C THR A 83 -12.19 22.78 -9.51
N GLY A 84 -13.29 23.39 -9.96
CA GLY A 84 -14.59 22.72 -10.10
C GLY A 84 -15.59 23.00 -8.99
N ASP A 85 -16.79 22.47 -9.20
CA ASP A 85 -17.93 22.50 -8.28
C ASP A 85 -18.28 23.91 -7.80
N ILE A 86 -18.31 24.84 -8.75
CA ILE A 86 -18.66 26.25 -8.47
C ILE A 86 -20.16 26.40 -8.21
N ALA A 87 -20.99 25.60 -8.89
CA ALA A 87 -22.42 25.47 -8.64
C ALA A 87 -22.73 24.18 -7.85
N LYS A 88 -23.90 24.11 -7.21
CA LYS A 88 -24.35 22.92 -6.47
C LYS A 88 -24.98 21.85 -7.38
N SER A 89 -25.60 22.24 -8.49
CA SER A 89 -26.35 21.31 -9.35
C SER A 89 -26.36 21.69 -10.84
N GLY A 90 -25.46 22.59 -11.26
CA GLY A 90 -25.31 23.03 -12.64
C GLY A 90 -26.51 23.82 -13.18
N GLN A 91 -27.33 24.41 -12.30
CA GLN A 91 -28.51 25.18 -12.71
C GLN A 91 -28.15 26.63 -13.01
N GLU A 92 -28.77 27.22 -14.04
CA GLU A 92 -28.48 28.58 -14.52
C GLU A 92 -28.57 29.65 -13.41
N ALA A 93 -29.56 29.53 -12.51
CA ALA A 93 -29.75 30.46 -11.40
C ALA A 93 -28.60 30.43 -10.36
N GLU A 94 -27.88 29.31 -10.25
CA GLU A 94 -26.74 29.18 -9.32
C GLU A 94 -25.56 30.04 -9.80
N TYR A 95 -25.34 30.14 -11.12
CA TYR A 95 -24.25 30.95 -11.70
C TYR A 95 -24.40 32.45 -11.47
N VAL A 96 -25.60 32.95 -11.16
CA VAL A 96 -25.79 34.33 -10.69
C VAL A 96 -25.11 34.56 -9.35
N GLN A 97 -25.22 33.61 -8.42
CA GLN A 97 -24.54 33.67 -7.12
C GLN A 97 -23.03 33.50 -7.28
N VAL A 98 -22.60 32.60 -8.15
CA VAL A 98 -21.18 32.41 -8.53
C VAL A 98 -20.58 33.72 -9.03
N LYS A 99 -21.27 34.43 -9.93
CA LYS A 99 -20.83 35.75 -10.43
C LYS A 99 -20.61 36.76 -9.32
N ILE A 100 -21.55 36.86 -8.38
CA ILE A 100 -21.46 37.80 -7.24
C ILE A 100 -20.24 37.46 -6.39
N PHE A 101 -20.10 36.19 -5.99
CA PHE A 101 -18.98 35.73 -5.18
C PHE A 101 -17.62 35.99 -5.86
N PHE A 102 -17.48 35.69 -7.15
CA PHE A 102 -16.23 35.94 -7.87
C PHE A 102 -15.89 37.42 -8.01
N ASN A 103 -16.88 38.30 -8.21
CA ASN A 103 -16.63 39.74 -8.21
C ASN A 103 -16.13 40.21 -6.84
N ASP A 104 -16.72 39.71 -5.75
CA ASP A 104 -16.31 40.07 -4.40
C ASP A 104 -14.93 39.49 -4.03
N LEU A 105 -14.61 38.28 -4.48
CA LEU A 105 -13.30 37.65 -4.31
C LEU A 105 -12.20 38.42 -5.05
N LEU A 106 -12.43 38.77 -6.31
CA LEU A 106 -11.49 39.55 -7.10
C LEU A 106 -11.30 40.95 -6.52
N LYS A 107 -12.37 41.60 -6.05
CA LYS A 107 -12.31 42.88 -5.34
C LYS A 107 -11.54 42.77 -4.03
N ALA A 108 -11.70 41.67 -3.29
CA ALA A 108 -10.97 41.40 -2.05
C ALA A 108 -9.46 41.25 -2.28
N LEU A 109 -9.07 40.63 -3.38
CA LEU A 109 -7.68 40.40 -3.78
C LEU A 109 -7.06 41.57 -4.57
N GLU A 110 -7.87 42.53 -5.02
CA GLU A 110 -7.47 43.60 -5.93
C GLU A 110 -6.93 43.08 -7.27
N LEU A 111 -7.56 42.01 -7.78
CA LEU A 111 -7.22 41.39 -9.06
C LEU A 111 -8.29 41.67 -10.13
N PRO A 112 -7.89 41.88 -11.40
CA PRO A 112 -8.85 41.98 -12.49
C PRO A 112 -9.35 40.58 -12.89
N ARG A 113 -10.44 40.52 -13.66
CA ARG A 113 -11.15 39.27 -13.99
C ARG A 113 -10.31 38.26 -14.74
N GLU A 114 -9.36 38.73 -15.54
CA GLU A 114 -8.45 37.93 -16.35
C GLU A 114 -7.47 37.09 -15.50
N ARG A 115 -7.46 37.30 -14.17
CA ARG A 115 -6.63 36.53 -13.22
C ARG A 115 -7.35 35.34 -12.62
N LEU A 116 -8.63 35.14 -12.94
CA LEU A 116 -9.42 34.01 -12.46
C LEU A 116 -9.46 32.89 -13.52
N PHE A 117 -9.08 31.68 -13.13
CA PHE A 117 -9.06 30.48 -13.97
C PHE A 117 -9.97 29.43 -13.36
N ILE A 118 -10.92 28.92 -14.15
CA ILE A 118 -12.02 28.08 -13.66
C ILE A 118 -12.17 26.87 -14.56
N VAL A 119 -12.20 25.68 -13.96
CA VAL A 119 -12.54 24.43 -14.63
C VAL A 119 -13.81 23.84 -14.02
N PRO A 120 -14.61 23.05 -14.77
CA PRO A 120 -15.85 22.50 -14.24
C PRO A 120 -15.62 21.29 -13.34
N GLY A 121 -16.52 21.09 -12.38
CA GLY A 121 -16.63 19.86 -11.58
C GLY A 121 -17.92 19.09 -11.85
N ASN A 122 -18.12 17.96 -11.15
CA ASN A 122 -19.29 17.11 -11.38
C ASN A 122 -20.60 17.73 -10.89
N HIS A 123 -20.57 18.65 -9.91
CA HIS A 123 -21.74 19.43 -9.50
C HIS A 123 -22.09 20.56 -10.48
N ASP A 124 -21.22 20.91 -11.41
CA ASP A 124 -21.54 21.80 -12.54
C ASP A 124 -22.31 21.10 -13.67
N VAL A 125 -22.48 19.77 -13.58
CA VAL A 125 -23.26 18.98 -14.51
C VAL A 125 -24.74 18.99 -14.11
N ASN A 126 -25.60 19.57 -14.94
CA ASN A 126 -27.04 19.51 -14.77
C ASN A 126 -27.57 18.12 -15.15
N ARG A 127 -27.59 17.22 -14.16
CA ARG A 127 -28.04 15.82 -14.32
C ARG A 127 -29.50 15.69 -14.79
N ARG A 128 -30.34 16.73 -14.66
CA ARG A 128 -31.75 16.70 -15.16
C ARG A 128 -31.84 16.69 -16.68
N LYS A 129 -30.76 17.05 -17.38
CA LYS A 129 -30.70 17.06 -18.84
C LYS A 129 -30.33 15.70 -19.46
N TYR A 130 -30.04 14.66 -18.66
CA TYR A 130 -29.68 13.32 -19.15
C TYR A 130 -30.76 12.29 -18.82
N ARG A 131 -30.91 11.27 -19.67
CA ARG A 131 -31.75 10.09 -19.36
C ARG A 131 -30.89 9.03 -18.67
N PRO A 132 -31.47 8.20 -17.78
CA PRO A 132 -30.74 7.13 -17.10
C PRO A 132 -30.06 6.10 -18.03
N LYS A 133 -30.54 5.95 -19.28
CA LYS A 133 -29.98 5.03 -20.27
C LYS A 133 -28.79 5.62 -21.03
N ASP A 134 -28.52 6.91 -20.88
CA ASP A 134 -27.50 7.61 -21.66
C ASP A 134 -26.10 7.50 -21.01
N ILE A 135 -25.85 6.58 -20.08
CA ILE A 135 -24.53 6.47 -19.43
C ILE A 135 -23.54 5.89 -20.45
N PRO A 136 -22.47 6.63 -20.84
CA PRO A 136 -21.48 6.12 -21.76
C PRO A 136 -20.71 4.97 -21.11
N VAL A 137 -20.53 3.88 -21.84
CA VAL A 137 -19.69 2.74 -21.44
C VAL A 137 -18.78 2.46 -22.62
N TYR A 138 -17.49 2.31 -22.34
CA TYR A 138 -16.47 2.04 -23.35
C TYR A 138 -15.64 0.85 -22.90
N GLU A 139 -15.30 -0.04 -23.83
CA GLU A 139 -14.49 -1.23 -23.55
C GLU A 139 -13.00 -0.88 -23.43
N ASN A 140 -12.54 0.15 -24.15
CA ASN A 140 -11.15 0.58 -24.15
C ASN A 140 -10.98 2.08 -24.49
N MET A 141 -9.76 2.60 -24.29
CA MET A 141 -9.43 4.00 -24.53
C MET A 141 -9.50 4.39 -26.01
N THR A 142 -9.25 3.46 -26.94
CA THR A 142 -9.30 3.71 -28.39
C THR A 142 -10.72 4.03 -28.84
N GLU A 143 -11.70 3.27 -28.35
CA GLU A 143 -13.12 3.51 -28.59
C GLU A 143 -13.55 4.88 -28.07
N LEU A 144 -13.23 5.18 -26.80
CA LEU A 144 -13.52 6.49 -26.22
C LEU A 144 -12.92 7.63 -27.06
N ASN A 145 -11.64 7.52 -27.42
CA ASN A 145 -10.95 8.53 -28.22
C ASN A 145 -11.50 8.66 -29.64
N HIS A 146 -12.07 7.60 -30.20
CA HIS A 146 -12.73 7.64 -31.51
C HIS A 146 -14.02 8.46 -31.41
N GLU A 147 -14.85 8.18 -30.41
CA GLU A 147 -16.10 8.90 -30.15
C GLU A 147 -15.85 10.38 -29.84
N LEU A 148 -14.81 10.71 -29.06
CA LEU A 148 -14.46 12.10 -28.77
C LEU A 148 -14.02 12.93 -30.00
N LYS A 149 -13.71 12.30 -31.14
CA LYS A 149 -13.44 13.04 -32.39
C LYS A 149 -14.71 13.62 -33.01
N ASP A 150 -15.86 13.01 -32.75
CA ASP A 150 -17.13 13.42 -33.33
C ASP A 150 -17.64 14.71 -32.64
N PRO A 151 -17.82 15.83 -33.36
CA PRO A 151 -18.35 17.07 -32.80
C PRO A 151 -19.80 16.97 -32.33
N ASP A 152 -20.64 16.18 -33.01
CA ASP A 152 -22.06 16.01 -32.65
C ASP A 152 -22.17 15.18 -31.38
N TYR A 153 -21.33 14.14 -31.26
CA TYR A 153 -21.24 13.35 -30.04
C TYR A 153 -20.83 14.21 -28.84
N ARG A 154 -19.77 15.02 -28.98
CA ARG A 154 -19.32 15.94 -27.92
C ARG A 154 -20.39 16.94 -27.50
N ALA A 155 -21.16 17.46 -28.45
CA ALA A 155 -22.27 18.37 -28.15
C ALA A 155 -23.33 17.69 -27.27
N ASP A 156 -23.68 16.43 -27.54
CA ASP A 156 -24.59 15.66 -26.69
C ASP A 156 -23.96 15.33 -25.32
N LEU A 157 -22.67 14.96 -25.29
CA LEU A 157 -21.96 14.67 -24.05
C LEU A 157 -22.01 15.85 -23.08
N LEU A 158 -21.79 17.06 -23.59
CA LEU A 158 -21.61 18.28 -22.79
C LEU A 158 -22.90 19.06 -22.54
N LYS A 159 -24.07 18.63 -23.06
CA LYS A 159 -25.35 19.35 -22.92
C LYS A 159 -25.77 19.63 -21.47
N GLY A 160 -25.39 18.76 -20.53
CA GLY A 160 -25.62 18.97 -19.10
C GLY A 160 -24.85 20.16 -18.54
N MET A 161 -23.80 20.61 -19.21
CA MET A 161 -22.92 21.69 -18.80
C MET A 161 -23.14 22.98 -19.60
N ASP A 162 -24.21 23.08 -20.39
CA ASP A 162 -24.50 24.29 -21.19
C ASP A 162 -24.51 25.56 -20.35
N ALA A 163 -25.10 25.50 -19.15
CA ALA A 163 -25.19 26.65 -18.26
C ALA A 163 -23.81 27.08 -17.74
N TYR A 164 -22.95 26.11 -17.39
CA TYR A 164 -21.56 26.35 -17.05
C TYR A 164 -20.82 27.05 -18.19
N PHE A 165 -20.86 26.48 -19.40
CA PHE A 165 -20.11 27.04 -20.53
C PHE A 165 -20.66 28.39 -20.99
N ALA A 166 -21.97 28.60 -20.97
CA ALA A 166 -22.58 29.90 -21.25
C ALA A 166 -22.14 30.97 -20.22
N PHE A 167 -22.06 30.59 -18.95
CA PHE A 167 -21.54 31.46 -17.90
C PHE A 167 -20.06 31.81 -18.12
N ILE A 168 -19.20 30.82 -18.41
CA ILE A 168 -17.77 31.07 -18.68
C ILE A 168 -17.57 31.94 -19.93
N GLU A 169 -18.25 31.62 -21.03
CA GLU A 169 -18.13 32.34 -22.31
C GLU A 169 -18.58 33.81 -22.20
N SER A 170 -19.58 34.09 -21.36
CA SER A 170 -20.11 35.44 -21.15
C SER A 170 -19.31 36.27 -20.14
N GLU A 171 -18.90 35.67 -19.02
CA GLU A 171 -18.26 36.40 -17.92
C GLU A 171 -16.73 36.41 -17.97
N PHE A 172 -16.12 35.41 -18.61
CA PHE A 172 -14.67 35.19 -18.63
C PHE A 172 -14.14 34.87 -20.04
N PRO A 173 -14.09 35.85 -20.96
CA PRO A 173 -13.68 35.62 -22.35
C PRO A 173 -12.27 35.06 -22.54
N HIS A 174 -11.37 35.26 -21.56
CA HIS A 174 -10.01 34.70 -21.57
C HIS A 174 -9.98 33.19 -21.29
N LEU A 175 -11.08 32.61 -20.81
CA LEU A 175 -11.29 31.18 -20.62
C LEU A 175 -12.17 30.58 -21.73
N LYS A 176 -12.14 31.17 -22.93
CA LYS A 176 -12.95 30.70 -24.05
C LYS A 176 -12.64 29.22 -24.35
N PRO A 177 -13.66 28.33 -24.33
CA PRO A 177 -13.45 26.93 -24.60
C PRO A 177 -12.99 26.65 -26.03
N LEU A 178 -12.22 25.58 -26.15
CA LEU A 178 -11.73 25.06 -27.42
C LEU A 178 -12.46 23.76 -27.75
N ASP A 179 -12.37 23.35 -29.02
CA ASP A 179 -12.75 22.01 -29.46
C ASP A 179 -14.16 21.58 -29.02
N ASN A 180 -15.16 22.41 -29.37
CA ASN A 180 -16.57 22.21 -29.03
C ASN A 180 -16.82 22.08 -27.51
N ARG A 181 -16.14 22.90 -26.70
CA ARG A 181 -16.20 22.94 -25.22
C ARG A 181 -15.59 21.72 -24.51
N LEU A 182 -14.98 20.79 -25.24
CA LEU A 182 -14.31 19.63 -24.64
C LEU A 182 -13.08 20.05 -23.83
N VAL A 183 -12.29 21.00 -24.34
CA VAL A 183 -11.14 21.59 -23.63
C VAL A 183 -11.58 22.94 -23.05
N PRO A 184 -11.74 23.07 -21.72
CA PRO A 184 -12.21 24.30 -21.08
C PRO A 184 -11.45 25.56 -21.48
N PHE A 185 -10.12 25.53 -21.51
CA PHE A 185 -9.29 26.63 -22.02
C PHE A 185 -7.82 26.24 -22.12
N VAL A 186 -7.06 26.95 -22.94
CA VAL A 186 -5.60 26.95 -22.94
C VAL A 186 -5.10 28.37 -23.14
N THR A 187 -4.35 28.89 -22.16
CA THR A 187 -3.87 30.28 -22.18
C THR A 187 -2.54 30.40 -21.43
N SER A 188 -1.94 31.58 -21.39
CA SER A 188 -0.74 31.85 -20.61
C SER A 188 -0.86 33.14 -19.81
N TYR A 189 -0.12 33.18 -18.70
CA TYR A 189 -0.02 34.32 -17.82
C TYR A 189 1.46 34.68 -17.61
N THR A 190 1.81 35.96 -17.74
CA THR A 190 3.14 36.46 -17.39
C THR A 190 3.10 37.04 -15.98
N ALA A 191 3.75 36.35 -15.04
CA ALA A 191 3.91 36.77 -13.65
C ALA A 191 4.66 38.10 -13.54
N ARG A 192 4.51 38.80 -12.40
CA ARG A 192 5.23 40.07 -12.15
C ARG A 192 6.75 39.90 -12.16
N CYS A 193 7.25 38.71 -11.82
CA CYS A 193 8.66 38.33 -11.96
C CYS A 193 9.10 38.08 -13.42
N GLY A 194 8.22 38.24 -14.41
CA GLY A 194 8.51 38.03 -15.82
C GLY A 194 8.44 36.58 -16.29
N LYS A 195 8.21 35.62 -15.39
CA LYS A 195 8.02 34.20 -15.73
C LYS A 195 6.65 33.99 -16.39
N THR A 196 6.62 33.15 -17.41
CA THR A 196 5.42 32.82 -18.18
C THR A 196 4.87 31.45 -17.78
N ILE A 197 3.59 31.40 -17.41
CA ILE A 197 2.91 30.20 -16.93
C ILE A 197 1.80 29.86 -17.92
N SER A 198 1.88 28.71 -18.59
CA SER A 198 0.77 28.18 -19.37
C SER A 198 -0.25 27.54 -18.42
N MET A 199 -1.51 27.93 -18.58
CA MET A 199 -2.66 27.42 -17.83
C MET A 199 -3.50 26.58 -18.78
N VAL A 200 -3.63 25.29 -18.49
CA VAL A 200 -4.31 24.30 -19.32
C VAL A 200 -5.50 23.75 -18.53
N GLY A 201 -6.71 24.20 -18.86
CA GLY A 201 -7.94 23.68 -18.28
C GLY A 201 -8.40 22.42 -19.00
N LEU A 202 -8.69 21.37 -18.23
CA LEU A 202 -9.22 20.10 -18.68
C LEU A 202 -10.56 19.83 -17.97
N ASN A 203 -11.47 19.19 -18.68
CA ASN A 203 -12.76 18.76 -18.20
C ASN A 203 -12.65 17.30 -17.76
N SER A 204 -12.72 17.05 -16.45
CA SER A 204 -12.83 15.71 -15.85
C SER A 204 -14.26 15.32 -15.51
N ALA A 205 -15.24 16.20 -15.76
CA ALA A 205 -16.62 16.08 -15.31
C ALA A 205 -17.60 15.67 -16.42
N TRP A 206 -17.18 15.66 -17.68
CA TRP A 206 -18.07 15.39 -18.82
C TRP A 206 -18.67 13.96 -18.82
N MET A 207 -18.08 13.01 -18.09
CA MET A 207 -18.63 11.67 -17.87
C MET A 207 -19.55 11.55 -16.64
N CYS A 208 -19.65 12.58 -15.79
CA CYS A 208 -20.32 12.52 -14.50
C CYS A 208 -21.85 12.63 -14.62
N ARG A 209 -22.50 11.54 -15.05
CA ARG A 209 -23.96 11.47 -15.22
C ARG A 209 -24.70 10.89 -14.01
N LYS A 210 -24.00 10.21 -13.10
CA LYS A 210 -24.54 9.67 -11.84
C LYS A 210 -23.70 10.18 -10.66
N SER A 211 -23.85 9.60 -9.48
CA SER A 211 -22.99 9.80 -8.31
C SER A 211 -23.21 8.58 -7.40
N PRO A 212 -22.16 7.94 -6.85
CA PRO A 212 -20.74 8.29 -6.97
C PRO A 212 -20.15 7.96 -8.34
N ASP A 213 -19.05 8.65 -8.71
CA ASP A 213 -18.42 8.61 -10.03
C ASP A 213 -16.95 8.10 -9.98
N GLU A 214 -16.52 7.48 -8.87
CA GLU A 214 -15.12 7.09 -8.63
C GLU A 214 -14.66 5.96 -9.60
N ARG A 215 -13.52 6.15 -10.29
CA ARG A 215 -12.89 5.21 -11.24
C ARG A 215 -13.70 4.89 -12.50
N GLU A 216 -14.77 5.64 -12.75
CA GLU A 216 -15.63 5.50 -13.93
C GLU A 216 -15.55 6.72 -14.86
N ILE A 217 -14.64 7.66 -14.60
CA ILE A 217 -14.48 8.91 -15.34
C ILE A 217 -13.14 8.96 -16.08
N ALA A 218 -13.09 9.77 -17.13
CA ALA A 218 -11.88 10.00 -17.92
C ALA A 218 -11.77 11.47 -18.31
N ILE A 219 -10.55 11.97 -18.47
CA ILE A 219 -10.24 13.17 -19.26
C ILE A 219 -10.25 12.79 -20.74
N GLY A 220 -9.68 11.63 -21.09
CA GLY A 220 -9.56 11.13 -22.46
C GLY A 220 -8.31 11.67 -23.14
N GLU A 221 -7.54 10.77 -23.78
CA GLU A 221 -6.31 11.13 -24.48
C GLU A 221 -6.56 12.17 -25.58
N TYR A 222 -7.68 12.08 -26.29
CA TYR A 222 -8.06 13.04 -27.33
C TYR A 222 -8.10 14.48 -26.80
N GLN A 223 -8.77 14.71 -25.66
CA GLN A 223 -8.85 16.01 -25.02
C GLN A 223 -7.45 16.53 -24.67
N LEU A 224 -6.62 15.65 -24.10
CA LEU A 224 -5.26 16.00 -23.67
C LEU A 224 -4.36 16.37 -24.85
N ILE A 225 -4.44 15.65 -25.96
CA ILE A 225 -3.72 15.97 -27.19
C ILE A 225 -4.14 17.36 -27.71
N LYS A 226 -5.44 17.65 -27.77
CA LYS A 226 -5.94 18.95 -28.24
C LYS A 226 -5.49 20.11 -27.34
N ALA A 227 -5.49 19.90 -26.03
CA ALA A 227 -4.99 20.86 -25.08
C ALA A 227 -3.48 21.13 -25.26
N LEU A 228 -2.67 20.09 -25.44
CA LEU A 228 -1.22 20.20 -25.67
C LEU A 228 -0.89 20.84 -27.02
N GLU A 229 -1.64 20.52 -28.08
CA GLU A 229 -1.53 21.17 -29.39
C GLU A 229 -1.78 22.67 -29.27
N ALA A 230 -2.82 23.08 -28.54
CA ALA A 230 -3.10 24.49 -28.28
C ALA A 230 -2.00 25.14 -27.42
N ALA A 231 -1.50 24.45 -26.39
CA ALA A 231 -0.46 24.98 -25.49
C ALA A 231 0.86 25.21 -26.25
N SER A 232 1.21 24.35 -27.20
CA SER A 232 2.41 24.51 -28.03
C SER A 232 2.39 25.78 -28.89
N LYS A 233 1.20 26.30 -29.22
CA LYS A 233 1.03 27.54 -30.00
C LYS A 233 1.20 28.81 -29.17
N LEU A 234 1.21 28.71 -27.84
CA LEU A 234 1.46 29.84 -26.93
C LEU A 234 2.94 30.25 -26.86
N GLY A 235 3.84 29.50 -27.51
CA GLY A 235 5.27 29.72 -27.45
C GLY A 235 5.93 29.09 -26.22
N LYS A 236 7.20 29.43 -25.98
CA LYS A 236 7.97 28.89 -24.85
C LYS A 236 7.44 29.47 -23.55
N THR A 237 7.09 28.60 -22.60
CA THR A 237 6.66 28.99 -21.25
C THR A 237 7.62 28.45 -20.18
N ASP A 238 7.73 29.18 -19.07
CA ASP A 238 8.57 28.81 -17.92
C ASP A 238 7.94 27.73 -17.05
N GLN A 239 6.61 27.65 -17.00
CA GLN A 239 5.86 26.62 -16.28
C GLN A 239 4.58 26.25 -17.04
N THR A 240 4.15 25.00 -16.94
CA THR A 240 2.82 24.57 -17.39
C THR A 240 2.05 24.02 -16.21
N SER A 241 0.81 24.46 -16.04
CA SER A 241 -0.10 24.04 -15.01
C SER A 241 -1.36 23.45 -15.65
N PHE A 242 -1.70 22.22 -15.31
CA PHE A 242 -2.95 21.57 -15.67
C PHE A 242 -3.98 21.75 -14.56
N LEU A 243 -5.22 22.03 -14.93
CA LEU A 243 -6.32 22.29 -14.03
C LEU A 243 -7.48 21.36 -14.41
N PHE A 244 -8.01 20.60 -13.46
CA PHE A 244 -9.23 19.78 -13.62
C PHE A 244 -9.80 19.46 -12.24
N HIS A 245 -11.03 18.95 -12.15
CA HIS A 245 -11.70 18.81 -10.85
C HIS A 245 -11.32 17.53 -10.10
N HIS A 246 -11.43 16.35 -10.72
CA HIS A 246 -11.23 15.07 -10.05
C HIS A 246 -9.74 14.70 -9.99
N PRO A 247 -9.19 14.23 -8.86
CA PRO A 247 -7.78 13.84 -8.79
C PRO A 247 -7.49 12.65 -9.72
N LEU A 248 -6.24 12.51 -10.19
CA LEU A 248 -5.87 11.45 -11.14
C LEU A 248 -6.22 10.02 -10.67
N ALA A 249 -6.28 9.79 -9.36
CA ALA A 249 -6.66 8.50 -8.77
C ALA A 249 -8.12 8.08 -9.08
N TRP A 250 -8.98 9.04 -9.43
CA TRP A 250 -10.40 8.81 -9.75
C TRP A 250 -10.62 8.53 -11.23
N LEU A 251 -9.62 8.76 -12.08
CA LEU A 251 -9.71 8.43 -13.50
C LEU A 251 -9.64 6.92 -13.72
N TRP A 252 -10.23 6.44 -14.81
CA TRP A 252 -10.02 5.09 -15.30
C TRP A 252 -8.51 4.79 -15.41
N PRO A 253 -7.99 3.68 -14.83
CA PRO A 253 -6.56 3.36 -14.86
C PRO A 253 -5.82 3.60 -16.19
N ALA A 254 -6.42 3.26 -17.34
CA ALA A 254 -5.81 3.50 -18.64
C ALA A 254 -5.63 5.01 -18.93
N ASP A 255 -6.66 5.81 -18.64
CA ASP A 255 -6.63 7.27 -18.84
C ASP A 255 -5.67 7.95 -17.86
N ARG A 256 -5.64 7.48 -16.60
CA ARG A 256 -4.72 7.95 -15.57
C ARG A 256 -3.27 7.80 -16.03
N ASP A 257 -2.91 6.64 -16.55
CA ASP A 257 -1.52 6.36 -16.95
C ASP A 257 -1.12 7.21 -18.17
N ILE A 258 -2.05 7.44 -19.11
CA ILE A 258 -1.86 8.37 -20.24
C ILE A 258 -1.66 9.80 -19.74
N CYS A 259 -2.54 10.28 -18.85
CA CYS A 259 -2.45 11.62 -18.27
C CYS A 259 -1.12 11.82 -17.55
N ARG A 260 -0.68 10.85 -16.73
CA ARG A 260 0.61 10.90 -16.05
C ARG A 260 1.78 11.03 -17.02
N GLY A 261 1.80 10.24 -18.10
CA GLY A 261 2.88 10.31 -19.09
C GLY A 261 2.95 11.64 -19.83
N LYS A 262 1.81 12.31 -20.04
CA LYS A 262 1.71 13.56 -20.81
C LYS A 262 1.84 14.83 -19.94
N MET A 263 1.59 14.73 -18.64
CA MET A 263 1.69 15.81 -17.65
C MET A 263 3.00 15.78 -16.85
N ASP A 264 3.98 14.99 -17.32
CA ASP A 264 5.29 14.85 -16.68
C ASP A 264 5.99 16.22 -16.47
N GLN A 265 6.54 16.39 -15.27
CA GLN A 265 7.17 17.57 -14.69
C GLN A 265 6.32 18.84 -14.67
N LYS A 266 4.98 18.70 -14.73
CA LYS A 266 4.05 19.83 -14.69
C LYS A 266 3.33 19.93 -13.35
N ILE A 267 2.79 21.11 -13.09
CA ILE A 267 1.93 21.37 -11.93
C ILE A 267 0.51 20.94 -12.30
N ILE A 268 -0.15 20.20 -11.43
CA ILE A 268 -1.55 19.81 -11.55
C ILE A 268 -2.30 20.41 -10.38
N LEU A 269 -3.39 21.12 -10.65
CA LEU A 269 -4.29 21.67 -9.65
C LEU A 269 -5.65 20.98 -9.80
N CYS A 270 -6.14 20.35 -8.73
CA CYS A 270 -7.45 19.69 -8.70
C CYS A 270 -8.21 19.86 -7.36
N GLY A 271 -9.46 19.40 -7.29
CA GLY A 271 -10.37 19.52 -6.13
C GLY A 271 -10.98 18.17 -5.71
N HIS A 272 -12.26 18.18 -5.32
CA HIS A 272 -13.13 17.00 -5.07
C HIS A 272 -12.84 16.19 -3.78
N LEU A 273 -12.15 16.78 -2.81
CA LEU A 273 -11.70 16.07 -1.62
C LEU A 273 -12.75 16.15 -0.49
N HIS A 274 -13.50 15.06 -0.27
CA HIS A 274 -14.34 14.86 0.92
C HIS A 274 -13.57 14.29 2.12
N ASP A 275 -12.32 13.85 1.95
CA ASP A 275 -11.47 13.39 3.05
C ASP A 275 -10.85 14.57 3.82
N ALA A 276 -10.59 14.43 5.12
CA ALA A 276 -10.42 15.60 5.99
C ALA A 276 -9.05 16.32 5.85
N ALA A 277 -8.19 15.99 4.90
CA ALA A 277 -6.87 16.57 4.74
C ALA A 277 -6.68 17.07 3.30
N GLY A 278 -6.68 18.39 3.09
CA GLY A 278 -6.13 18.93 1.85
C GLY A 278 -4.72 18.35 1.62
N GLY A 279 -4.40 18.02 0.38
CA GLY A 279 -3.24 17.17 0.09
C GLY A 279 -2.44 17.63 -1.13
N TYR A 280 -1.15 17.36 -1.11
CA TYR A 280 -0.32 17.32 -2.31
C TYR A 280 0.16 15.87 -2.48
N SER A 281 0.13 15.38 -3.71
CA SER A 281 0.69 14.07 -4.07
C SER A 281 1.80 14.29 -5.08
N HIS A 282 2.95 13.70 -4.80
CA HIS A 282 4.11 13.72 -5.67
C HIS A 282 4.45 12.28 -6.08
N ASP A 283 4.78 12.09 -7.36
CA ASP A 283 5.12 10.77 -7.89
C ASP A 283 6.58 10.38 -7.58
N LEU A 284 6.83 9.08 -7.48
CA LEU A 284 8.09 8.36 -7.20
C LEU A 284 9.38 9.00 -7.73
N ASP A 285 9.28 9.63 -8.90
CA ASP A 285 10.38 10.08 -9.74
C ASP A 285 10.67 11.60 -9.70
N GLY A 286 10.01 12.43 -8.87
CA GLY A 286 10.21 13.89 -8.99
C GLY A 286 9.21 14.57 -9.93
N LYS A 287 8.36 13.77 -10.59
CA LYS A 287 7.85 14.06 -11.92
C LYS A 287 6.43 14.60 -11.98
N LEU A 288 5.65 14.53 -10.92
CA LEU A 288 4.27 14.99 -10.95
C LEU A 288 3.97 15.81 -9.71
N PHE A 289 3.54 17.06 -9.87
CA PHE A 289 3.20 17.93 -8.76
C PHE A 289 1.68 18.15 -8.73
N GLN A 290 0.94 17.24 -8.09
CA GLN A 290 -0.52 17.37 -7.99
C GLN A 290 -0.92 17.97 -6.64
N PHE A 291 -1.50 19.16 -6.68
CA PHE A 291 -2.01 19.90 -5.53
C PHE A 291 -3.54 19.87 -5.55
N GLN A 292 -4.12 19.30 -4.50
CA GLN A 292 -5.55 19.18 -4.33
C GLN A 292 -6.04 20.26 -3.36
N ALA A 293 -6.93 21.13 -3.81
CA ALA A 293 -7.64 22.04 -2.91
C ALA A 293 -8.71 21.25 -2.15
N GLY A 294 -8.80 21.48 -0.84
CA GLY A 294 -9.96 21.04 -0.07
C GLY A 294 -11.20 21.86 -0.42
N ALA A 295 -12.37 21.35 -0.02
CA ALA A 295 -13.62 21.99 -0.33
C ALA A 295 -13.83 23.28 0.47
N ALA A 296 -14.12 24.38 -0.22
CA ALA A 296 -14.31 25.68 0.42
C ALA A 296 -15.66 25.77 1.14
N TYR A 297 -16.67 25.02 0.69
CA TYR A 297 -17.97 24.97 1.33
C TYR A 297 -18.72 23.66 1.07
N LEU A 298 -18.78 22.78 2.07
CA LEU A 298 -19.54 21.52 2.05
C LEU A 298 -20.92 21.62 2.75
N GLY A 299 -21.35 22.81 3.16
CA GLY A 299 -22.48 23.00 4.07
C GLY A 299 -22.03 23.26 5.51
N VAL A 300 -22.91 23.89 6.31
CA VAL A 300 -22.58 24.27 7.70
C VAL A 300 -22.48 23.04 8.61
N ASP A 301 -23.31 22.03 8.35
CA ASP A 301 -23.44 20.81 9.15
C ASP A 301 -22.59 19.64 8.63
N SER A 302 -21.79 19.83 7.57
CA SER A 302 -20.90 18.77 7.05
C SER A 302 -19.88 18.37 8.09
N ASP A 303 -19.66 17.07 8.35
CA ASP A 303 -18.64 16.62 9.31
C ASP A 303 -17.20 16.95 8.88
N PHE A 304 -16.99 17.28 7.60
CA PHE A 304 -15.69 17.60 7.04
C PHE A 304 -15.33 19.09 7.18
N PRO A 305 -14.05 19.41 7.43
CA PRO A 305 -13.60 20.80 7.55
C PRO A 305 -13.50 21.50 6.19
N ASN A 306 -14.04 22.71 6.07
CA ASN A 306 -13.85 23.54 4.88
C ASN A 306 -12.41 24.05 4.81
N ARG A 307 -11.77 23.98 3.63
CA ARG A 307 -10.34 24.28 3.42
C ARG A 307 -10.10 25.07 2.13
N PHE A 308 -8.99 25.82 2.07
CA PHE A 308 -8.40 26.36 0.83
C PHE A 308 -6.90 26.58 1.02
N GLN A 309 -6.16 26.89 -0.04
CA GLN A 309 -4.71 27.09 0.05
C GLN A 309 -4.16 28.21 -0.85
N HIS A 310 -3.02 28.77 -0.47
CA HIS A 310 -2.15 29.55 -1.37
C HIS A 310 -0.97 28.69 -1.80
N LEU A 311 -0.60 28.76 -3.07
CA LEU A 311 0.55 28.07 -3.67
C LEU A 311 1.49 29.12 -4.27
N SER A 312 2.68 29.23 -3.71
CA SER A 312 3.74 30.12 -4.17
C SER A 312 4.79 29.34 -4.94
N ILE A 313 5.03 29.71 -6.20
CA ILE A 313 6.10 29.18 -7.04
C ILE A 313 7.26 30.15 -6.98
N ASP A 314 8.40 29.70 -6.46
CA ASP A 314 9.63 30.48 -6.33
C ASP A 314 10.70 29.87 -7.26
N TRP A 315 10.98 30.57 -8.35
CA TRP A 315 11.96 30.13 -9.35
C TRP A 315 13.40 30.40 -8.92
N GLU A 316 13.63 31.36 -8.02
CA GLU A 316 14.97 31.70 -7.52
C GLU A 316 15.48 30.59 -6.58
N SER A 317 14.64 30.19 -5.62
CA SER A 317 14.97 29.09 -4.71
C SER A 317 14.64 27.70 -5.27
N ASN A 318 13.96 27.63 -6.43
CA ASN A 318 13.45 26.40 -7.04
C ASN A 318 12.52 25.64 -6.08
N ARG A 319 11.55 26.33 -5.48
CA ARG A 319 10.63 25.81 -4.47
C ARG A 319 9.17 26.14 -4.77
N ILE A 320 8.27 25.30 -4.27
CA ILE A 320 6.83 25.52 -4.18
C ILE A 320 6.48 25.57 -2.70
N ARG A 321 5.89 26.68 -2.25
CA ARG A 321 5.43 26.90 -0.88
C ARG A 321 3.90 26.84 -0.83
N LEU A 322 3.35 25.95 -0.03
CA LEU A 322 1.91 25.81 0.22
C LEU A 322 1.57 26.44 1.57
N ASN A 323 0.46 27.17 1.61
CA ASN A 323 -0.08 27.80 2.81
C ASN A 323 -1.55 27.44 2.95
N PHE A 324 -1.88 26.60 3.93
CA PHE A 324 -3.20 26.01 4.11
C PHE A 324 -4.09 26.86 5.04
N ARG A 325 -5.39 26.87 4.77
CA ARG A 325 -6.41 27.55 5.56
C ARG A 325 -7.56 26.60 5.83
N LYS A 326 -8.08 26.65 7.07
CA LYS A 326 -9.21 25.85 7.54
C LYS A 326 -10.28 26.75 8.15
N PHE A 327 -11.54 26.42 7.96
CA PHE A 327 -12.65 27.12 8.60
C PHE A 327 -12.87 26.58 10.03
N ASP A 328 -12.71 27.45 11.03
CA ASP A 328 -13.08 27.17 12.41
C ASP A 328 -14.58 27.42 12.58
N LYS A 329 -15.37 26.34 12.71
CA LYS A 329 -16.83 26.40 12.86
C LYS A 329 -17.25 27.09 14.16
N THR A 330 -16.48 26.95 15.24
CA THR A 330 -16.79 27.52 16.55
C THR A 330 -16.65 29.04 16.51
N ARG A 331 -15.58 29.52 15.89
CA ARG A 331 -15.28 30.95 15.77
C ARG A 331 -15.88 31.59 14.51
N ARG A 332 -16.41 30.79 13.59
CA ARG A 332 -16.94 31.19 12.28
C ARG A 332 -15.97 32.05 11.48
N GLN A 333 -14.70 31.65 11.47
CA GLN A 333 -13.63 32.35 10.78
C GLN A 333 -12.64 31.36 10.15
N TRP A 334 -11.94 31.81 9.12
CA TRP A 334 -10.85 31.03 8.53
C TRP A 334 -9.55 31.28 9.29
N VAL A 335 -8.88 30.21 9.68
CA VAL A 335 -7.62 30.19 10.44
C VAL A 335 -6.50 29.51 9.64
N LEU A 336 -5.26 29.62 10.12
CA LEU A 336 -4.17 28.77 9.64
C LEU A 336 -4.52 27.31 9.95
N ASP A 337 -4.27 26.42 9.00
CA ASP A 337 -4.55 25.00 9.16
C ASP A 337 -3.37 24.29 9.81
N GLY A 338 -3.24 24.39 11.14
CA GLY A 338 -2.15 23.75 11.89
C GLY A 338 -2.19 22.21 11.88
N GLU A 339 -3.26 21.60 11.36
CA GLU A 339 -3.38 20.15 11.21
C GLU A 339 -2.79 19.64 9.89
N THR A 340 -2.35 20.52 8.98
CA THR A 340 -1.88 20.13 7.63
C THR A 340 -0.61 20.90 7.24
N GLY A 341 0.44 20.15 6.89
CA GLY A 341 1.80 20.70 6.78
C GLY A 341 2.44 20.94 8.16
N GLN A 342 3.64 21.53 8.17
CA GLN A 342 4.28 22.04 9.40
C GLN A 342 3.68 23.41 9.71
N ASP A 343 2.81 23.49 10.72
CA ASP A 343 2.11 24.71 11.16
C ASP A 343 1.29 25.41 10.05
N GLY A 344 0.64 24.64 9.17
CA GLY A 344 -0.15 25.20 8.07
C GLY A 344 0.66 25.60 6.85
N MET A 345 1.94 25.22 6.79
CA MET A 345 2.83 25.44 5.64
C MET A 345 3.48 24.14 5.18
N ALA A 346 3.74 24.03 3.88
CA ALA A 346 4.58 22.96 3.32
C ALA A 346 5.46 23.52 2.22
N GLU A 347 6.65 22.95 2.03
CA GLU A 347 7.60 23.39 1.01
C GLU A 347 8.15 22.19 0.23
N LEU A 348 8.18 22.31 -1.09
CA LEU A 348 8.56 21.26 -2.03
C LEU A 348 9.52 21.83 -3.08
N PRO A 349 10.43 21.04 -3.68
CA PRO A 349 11.22 21.51 -4.82
C PRO A 349 10.33 21.73 -6.06
N LEU A 350 10.54 22.82 -6.81
CA LEU A 350 9.80 23.13 -8.04
C LEU A 350 10.20 22.21 -9.22
N ARG A 351 11.47 21.82 -9.28
CA ARG A 351 12.01 20.85 -10.24
C ARG A 351 13.03 19.97 -9.56
N ASP A 352 12.98 18.67 -9.85
CA ASP A 352 14.08 17.79 -9.49
C ASP A 352 15.29 18.15 -10.36
N SER A 353 16.40 18.58 -9.75
CA SER A 353 17.65 18.96 -10.44
C SER A 353 18.41 17.76 -11.03
N SER A 354 17.75 16.61 -11.17
CA SER A 354 18.34 15.33 -11.55
C SER A 354 18.37 15.07 -13.07
N SER A 355 17.92 15.98 -13.95
CA SER A 355 17.87 15.68 -15.39
C SER A 355 19.12 16.03 -16.21
N LYS A 356 20.12 16.73 -15.66
CA LYS A 356 21.45 16.91 -16.32
C LYS A 356 22.57 17.14 -15.31
N ALA A 357 22.90 16.13 -14.51
CA ALA A 357 24.20 16.08 -13.85
C ALA A 357 24.61 14.62 -13.63
N SER A 358 25.80 14.27 -14.11
CA SER A 358 26.52 13.07 -13.73
C SER A 358 26.48 12.89 -12.20
N PRO A 359 26.37 11.66 -11.67
CA PRO A 359 26.09 11.43 -10.26
C PRO A 359 27.20 12.02 -9.39
N LYS A 360 26.92 13.14 -8.73
CA LYS A 360 27.66 13.59 -7.55
C LYS A 360 26.88 13.13 -6.33
N GLN A 361 27.52 12.26 -5.56
CA GLN A 361 27.00 11.62 -4.36
C GLN A 361 26.39 12.64 -3.39
N PRO A 362 25.20 12.39 -2.83
CA PRO A 362 24.73 13.12 -1.66
C PRO A 362 25.62 12.76 -0.47
N THR A 363 26.02 13.79 0.26
CA THR A 363 26.80 13.70 1.49
C THR A 363 26.05 12.85 2.53
N LYS A 364 26.71 11.76 2.93
CA LYS A 364 26.27 10.79 3.94
C LYS A 364 26.06 11.47 5.30
N LEU A 365 24.81 11.54 5.73
CA LEU A 365 24.45 11.17 7.10
C LEU A 365 23.75 9.81 6.99
N LYS A 366 24.53 8.74 7.18
CA LYS A 366 24.01 7.37 7.25
C LYS A 366 23.09 7.29 8.47
N ASN A 367 21.78 7.16 8.26
CA ASN A 367 20.98 6.49 9.27
C ASN A 367 21.42 5.04 9.23
N GLU A 368 22.18 4.60 10.23
CA GLU A 368 22.45 3.18 10.39
C GLU A 368 21.14 2.48 10.73
N TRP A 369 20.94 1.29 10.17
CA TRP A 369 19.78 0.48 10.51
C TRP A 369 19.76 0.23 12.02
N PRO A 370 18.57 0.21 12.67
CA PRO A 370 18.49 -0.03 14.11
C PRO A 370 19.08 -1.41 14.45
N ALA A 371 20.27 -1.43 15.06
CA ALA A 371 21.03 -2.65 15.27
C ALA A 371 20.24 -3.72 16.06
N ALA A 372 19.48 -3.29 17.07
CA ALA A 372 18.61 -4.15 17.86
C ALA A 372 17.52 -4.82 17.00
N TYR A 373 16.95 -4.08 16.04
CA TYR A 373 15.94 -4.64 15.13
C TYR A 373 16.55 -5.62 14.13
N CYS A 374 17.72 -5.31 13.57
CA CYS A 374 18.43 -6.25 12.70
C CYS A 374 18.81 -7.54 13.43
N GLN A 375 19.29 -7.42 14.67
CA GLN A 375 19.60 -8.57 15.50
C GLN A 375 18.35 -9.40 15.81
N TRP A 376 17.23 -8.75 16.14
CA TRP A 376 15.95 -9.42 16.34
C TRP A 376 15.51 -10.20 15.09
N ILE A 377 15.66 -9.62 13.89
CA ILE A 377 15.38 -10.33 12.63
C ILE A 377 16.28 -11.56 12.47
N ILE A 378 17.58 -11.41 12.70
CA ILE A 378 18.56 -12.50 12.56
C ILE A 378 18.22 -13.67 13.49
N GLU A 379 17.86 -13.38 14.74
CA GLU A 379 17.51 -14.38 15.75
C GLU A 379 16.18 -15.07 15.45
N ASN A 380 15.17 -14.32 15.01
CA ASN A 380 13.82 -14.86 14.79
C ASN A 380 13.64 -15.52 13.42
N TYR A 381 14.39 -15.09 12.39
CA TYR A 381 14.21 -15.55 11.00
C TYR A 381 15.42 -16.28 10.42
N GLY A 382 16.52 -16.43 11.17
CA GLY A 382 17.72 -17.15 10.74
C GLY A 382 17.64 -18.68 10.86
N HIS A 383 16.61 -19.19 11.53
CA HIS A 383 16.40 -20.62 11.75
C HIS A 383 15.12 -21.10 11.09
N MET A 384 15.17 -22.30 10.53
CA MET A 384 13.97 -23.03 10.18
C MET A 384 13.40 -23.62 11.46
N GLU A 385 12.08 -23.53 11.64
CA GLU A 385 11.37 -24.08 12.80
C GLU A 385 11.25 -25.62 12.68
N THR A 386 12.39 -26.30 12.60
CA THR A 386 12.53 -27.77 12.53
C THR A 386 12.61 -28.41 13.91
N GLU A 387 12.56 -27.62 14.99
CA GLU A 387 12.63 -28.09 16.39
C GLU A 387 11.58 -29.15 16.75
N ARG A 388 10.43 -29.13 16.07
CA ARG A 388 9.34 -30.09 16.27
C ARG A 388 9.45 -31.31 15.34
N LEU A 389 10.28 -31.20 14.31
CA LEU A 389 10.65 -32.21 13.32
C LEU A 389 11.92 -32.95 13.81
N GLN A 390 11.80 -33.71 14.90
CA GLN A 390 12.96 -34.35 15.56
C GLN A 390 13.42 -35.62 14.83
N GLY A 391 14.71 -35.70 14.52
CA GLY A 391 15.38 -36.97 14.17
C GLY A 391 16.01 -37.59 15.43
N LYS A 392 15.73 -38.87 15.71
CA LYS A 392 16.19 -39.60 16.92
C LYS A 392 15.95 -38.90 18.27
N GLY A 393 14.87 -38.13 18.42
CA GLY A 393 14.50 -37.49 19.68
C GLY A 393 15.31 -36.23 20.04
N GLN A 394 16.17 -35.75 19.14
CA GLN A 394 16.84 -34.45 19.27
C GLN A 394 16.20 -33.43 18.31
N ALA A 395 16.00 -32.20 18.79
CA ALA A 395 15.57 -31.08 17.95
C ALA A 395 16.67 -30.79 16.92
N ILE A 396 16.37 -31.03 15.64
CA ILE A 396 17.26 -30.59 14.56
C ILE A 396 16.97 -29.11 14.39
N VAL A 397 17.83 -28.22 14.86
CA VAL A 397 17.74 -26.78 14.57
C VAL A 397 18.53 -26.54 13.28
N VAL A 398 17.84 -26.19 12.20
CA VAL A 398 18.51 -25.93 10.92
C VAL A 398 18.61 -24.43 10.66
N ARG A 399 19.81 -23.94 10.33
CA ARG A 399 19.97 -22.55 9.86
C ARG A 399 19.37 -22.43 8.47
N LEU A 400 18.34 -21.60 8.34
CA LEU A 400 17.61 -21.41 7.09
C LEU A 400 18.53 -21.05 5.90
N PRO A 401 19.48 -20.11 6.03
CA PRO A 401 20.36 -19.73 4.91
C PRO A 401 21.24 -20.87 4.37
N GLU A 402 21.53 -21.89 5.18
CA GLU A 402 22.41 -23.00 4.79
C GLU A 402 21.68 -24.03 3.91
N ILE A 403 20.35 -24.10 4.03
CA ILE A 403 19.51 -25.08 3.33
C ILE A 403 18.53 -24.46 2.34
N PHE A 404 18.45 -23.13 2.32
CA PHE A 404 17.53 -22.42 1.44
C PHE A 404 17.85 -22.72 -0.04
N ILE A 405 16.78 -22.92 -0.81
CA ILE A 405 16.82 -23.06 -2.27
C ILE A 405 15.91 -21.99 -2.88
N PRO A 406 16.31 -21.39 -4.01
CA PRO A 406 15.49 -20.37 -4.66
C PRO A 406 14.18 -20.99 -5.16
N LEU A 407 13.12 -20.20 -5.16
CA LEU A 407 11.81 -20.58 -5.70
C LEU A 407 11.59 -19.90 -7.04
N TYR A 408 11.05 -20.64 -8.01
CA TYR A 408 10.87 -20.13 -9.36
C TYR A 408 9.42 -19.73 -9.64
N ALA A 409 9.25 -18.70 -10.48
CA ALA A 409 7.99 -18.28 -11.07
C ALA A 409 8.21 -17.87 -12.53
N MET A 410 7.14 -17.81 -13.32
CA MET A 410 7.19 -17.16 -14.63
C MET A 410 7.17 -15.63 -14.45
N ASP A 411 7.92 -14.90 -15.29
CA ASP A 411 7.94 -13.44 -15.25
C ASP A 411 6.65 -12.87 -15.89
N PRO A 412 5.77 -12.22 -15.12
CA PRO A 412 4.49 -11.73 -15.62
C PRO A 412 4.62 -10.69 -16.74
N LYS A 413 5.75 -9.95 -16.83
CA LYS A 413 5.96 -8.94 -17.88
C LYS A 413 6.17 -9.54 -19.27
N LYS A 414 6.64 -10.79 -19.35
CA LYS A 414 6.89 -11.50 -20.61
C LYS A 414 5.71 -12.38 -21.03
N GLU A 415 4.86 -12.81 -20.08
CA GLU A 415 3.59 -13.49 -20.40
C GLU A 415 2.66 -12.60 -21.24
N ASP A 416 2.55 -11.31 -20.90
CA ASP A 416 1.73 -10.34 -21.64
C ASP A 416 2.24 -10.09 -23.08
N GLN A 417 3.56 -10.16 -23.29
CA GLN A 417 4.18 -10.00 -24.61
C GLN A 417 4.00 -11.24 -25.50
N SER A 418 3.99 -12.43 -24.90
CA SER A 418 3.81 -13.71 -25.61
C SER A 418 2.40 -13.92 -26.16
N LYS A 419 1.38 -13.26 -25.61
CA LYS A 419 0.00 -13.30 -26.14
C LYS A 419 -0.22 -12.44 -27.39
N VAL A 420 0.69 -11.51 -27.68
CA VAL A 420 0.58 -10.56 -28.81
C VAL A 420 1.33 -11.05 -30.06
N GLN A 421 2.18 -12.07 -29.94
CA GLN A 421 2.87 -12.68 -31.08
C GLN A 421 2.76 -14.20 -31.03
N ALA A 422 2.19 -14.81 -32.08
CA ALA A 422 2.27 -16.25 -32.30
C ALA A 422 3.74 -16.63 -32.60
N ALA A 423 4.54 -16.79 -31.54
CA ALA A 423 5.94 -17.17 -31.64
C ALA A 423 6.10 -18.69 -31.87
N ALA A 424 7.19 -19.05 -32.54
CA ALA A 424 7.57 -20.41 -32.89
C ALA A 424 7.73 -21.33 -31.65
N PRO A 425 7.69 -22.67 -31.81
CA PRO A 425 7.59 -23.64 -30.70
C PRO A 425 8.74 -23.65 -29.67
N ASP A 426 9.83 -22.90 -29.90
CA ASP A 426 11.08 -22.97 -29.12
C ASP A 426 11.28 -21.78 -28.15
N ASP A 427 10.38 -20.79 -28.14
CA ASP A 427 10.52 -19.59 -27.30
C ASP A 427 9.79 -19.72 -25.94
N ARG A 428 9.90 -20.89 -25.30
CA ARG A 428 9.30 -21.11 -23.97
C ARG A 428 10.04 -20.26 -22.94
N GLN A 429 9.30 -19.34 -22.34
CA GLN A 429 9.78 -18.47 -21.28
C GLN A 429 10.46 -19.28 -20.16
N LYS A 430 11.71 -18.93 -19.83
CA LYS A 430 12.45 -19.58 -18.75
C LYS A 430 11.94 -19.11 -17.38
N PRO A 431 11.80 -20.01 -16.39
CA PRO A 431 11.51 -19.63 -15.02
C PRO A 431 12.56 -18.68 -14.43
N VAL A 432 12.12 -17.79 -13.54
CA VAL A 432 12.95 -16.77 -12.87
C VAL A 432 12.81 -16.90 -11.36
N GLU A 433 13.89 -16.66 -10.61
CA GLU A 433 13.88 -16.70 -9.15
C GLU A 433 13.01 -15.58 -8.58
N LEU A 434 12.20 -15.88 -7.57
CA LEU A 434 11.30 -14.91 -6.94
C LEU A 434 12.05 -13.75 -6.29
N GLU A 435 13.22 -14.00 -5.72
CA GLU A 435 14.14 -13.02 -5.16
C GLU A 435 14.53 -11.98 -6.22
N THR A 436 14.80 -12.45 -7.45
CA THR A 436 15.08 -11.57 -8.59
C THR A 436 13.86 -10.73 -8.94
N LEU A 437 12.67 -11.33 -8.98
CA LEU A 437 11.42 -10.60 -9.27
C LEU A 437 11.12 -9.55 -8.18
N ILE A 438 11.35 -9.83 -6.91
CA ILE A 438 11.17 -8.88 -5.80
C ILE A 438 12.24 -7.77 -5.86
N ALA A 439 13.50 -8.12 -6.13
CA ALA A 439 14.58 -7.16 -6.27
C ALA A 439 14.38 -6.21 -7.45
N GLN A 440 13.74 -6.64 -8.54
CA GLN A 440 13.53 -5.84 -9.74
C GLN A 440 12.22 -5.04 -9.77
N ASN A 441 11.19 -5.46 -9.05
CA ASN A 441 9.87 -4.82 -9.11
C ASN A 441 9.57 -3.95 -7.87
N PRO A 442 8.83 -2.83 -8.01
CA PRO A 442 8.41 -2.01 -6.87
C PRO A 442 7.35 -2.71 -6.00
N SER A 443 6.52 -3.54 -6.63
CA SER A 443 5.53 -4.38 -5.96
C SER A 443 5.54 -5.79 -6.56
N THR A 444 5.42 -6.81 -5.73
CA THR A 444 5.25 -8.21 -6.19
C THR A 444 4.13 -8.89 -5.41
N LEU A 445 3.18 -9.52 -6.10
CA LEU A 445 2.15 -10.34 -5.48
C LEU A 445 2.48 -11.81 -5.74
N ILE A 446 2.72 -12.60 -4.70
CA ILE A 446 3.16 -14.00 -4.81
C ILE A 446 2.01 -14.93 -4.48
N GLU A 447 1.62 -15.74 -5.46
CA GLU A 447 0.62 -16.79 -5.31
C GLU A 447 1.32 -18.15 -5.18
N GLY A 448 0.94 -18.95 -4.20
CA GLY A 448 1.44 -20.32 -4.08
C GLY A 448 0.58 -21.21 -3.19
N HIS A 449 0.58 -22.51 -3.47
CA HIS A 449 -0.13 -23.52 -2.69
C HIS A 449 0.39 -23.66 -1.24
N PRO A 450 -0.33 -24.34 -0.35
CA PRO A 450 0.16 -24.66 0.99
C PRO A 450 1.51 -25.38 0.94
N GLY A 451 2.45 -25.04 1.84
CA GLY A 451 3.79 -25.65 1.87
C GLY A 451 4.76 -25.19 0.78
N SER A 452 4.35 -24.32 -0.15
CA SER A 452 5.17 -23.86 -1.27
C SER A 452 6.38 -22.97 -0.90
N GLY A 453 6.57 -22.63 0.38
CA GLY A 453 7.71 -21.86 0.86
C GLY A 453 7.58 -20.33 0.85
N LYS A 454 6.36 -19.76 0.71
CA LYS A 454 6.12 -18.29 0.72
C LYS A 454 6.70 -17.58 1.96
N THR A 455 6.30 -18.02 3.15
CA THR A 455 6.81 -17.48 4.42
C THR A 455 8.32 -17.69 4.56
N THR A 456 8.82 -18.84 4.14
CA THR A 456 10.25 -19.19 4.16
C THR A 456 11.07 -18.24 3.29
N LEU A 457 10.59 -17.92 2.08
CA LEU A 457 11.18 -16.93 1.20
C LEU A 457 11.27 -15.56 1.86
N LEU A 458 10.17 -15.06 2.44
CA LEU A 458 10.16 -13.74 3.08
C LEU A 458 11.07 -13.67 4.31
N LYS A 459 11.12 -14.73 5.13
CA LYS A 459 12.06 -14.85 6.25
C LYS A 459 13.52 -14.86 5.77
N HIS A 460 13.82 -15.59 4.69
CA HIS A 460 15.16 -15.60 4.09
C HIS A 460 15.57 -14.21 3.58
N LEU A 461 14.70 -13.50 2.86
CA LEU A 461 14.95 -12.13 2.42
C LEU A 461 15.23 -11.18 3.58
N ALA A 462 14.39 -11.23 4.63
CA ALA A 462 14.57 -10.42 5.82
C ALA A 462 15.93 -10.70 6.49
N PHE A 463 16.28 -11.98 6.64
CA PHE A 463 17.56 -12.41 7.22
C PHE A 463 18.76 -11.91 6.41
N CYS A 464 18.76 -12.11 5.08
CA CYS A 464 19.88 -11.74 4.23
C CYS A 464 20.10 -10.23 4.20
N LEU A 465 19.02 -9.44 4.13
CA LEU A 465 19.10 -8.00 4.24
C LEU A 465 19.65 -7.60 5.61
N ALA A 466 19.04 -8.04 6.72
CA ALA A 466 19.48 -7.74 8.09
C ALA A 466 20.95 -8.13 8.36
N SER A 467 21.41 -9.23 7.76
CA SER A 467 22.79 -9.71 7.84
C SER A 467 23.77 -8.99 6.91
N LYS A 468 23.33 -7.93 6.20
CA LYS A 468 24.11 -7.15 5.23
C LYS A 468 24.66 -8.01 4.07
N LYS A 469 23.86 -8.97 3.62
CA LYS A 469 24.16 -9.88 2.50
C LYS A 469 23.15 -9.73 1.35
N PRO A 470 22.90 -8.51 0.83
CA PRO A 470 21.86 -8.28 -0.19
C PRO A 470 22.08 -9.08 -1.48
N LYS A 471 23.34 -9.35 -1.83
CA LYS A 471 23.71 -10.16 -3.01
C LYS A 471 23.18 -11.60 -2.95
N GLU A 472 23.04 -12.19 -1.76
CA GLU A 472 22.53 -13.55 -1.61
C GLU A 472 21.05 -13.66 -2.05
N CYS A 473 20.36 -12.52 -2.16
CA CYS A 473 18.98 -12.43 -2.64
C CYS A 473 18.83 -11.53 -3.88
N HIS A 474 19.89 -11.41 -4.69
CA HIS A 474 19.90 -10.63 -5.95
C HIS A 474 19.58 -9.13 -5.82
N PHE A 475 19.68 -8.57 -4.62
CA PHE A 475 19.68 -7.12 -4.43
C PHE A 475 21.06 -6.55 -4.74
N GLU A 476 21.09 -5.28 -5.14
CA GLU A 476 22.33 -4.56 -5.38
C GLU A 476 23.24 -4.59 -4.13
N PRO A 477 24.58 -4.62 -4.29
CA PRO A 477 25.52 -4.76 -3.16
C PRO A 477 25.37 -3.68 -2.08
N ASN A 478 24.91 -2.51 -2.51
CA ASN A 478 24.70 -1.29 -1.75
C ASN A 478 23.19 -1.04 -1.51
N CYS A 479 22.38 -2.09 -1.52
CA CYS A 479 20.98 -2.04 -1.13
C CYS A 479 20.85 -1.62 0.35
N GLU A 480 20.13 -0.54 0.59
CA GLU A 480 19.88 0.03 1.93
C GLU A 480 18.42 -0.17 2.38
N LEU A 481 17.72 -1.16 1.82
CA LEU A 481 16.33 -1.47 2.17
C LEU A 481 16.24 -2.17 3.53
N LEU A 482 15.66 -1.49 4.52
CA LEU A 482 15.26 -2.05 5.80
C LEU A 482 14.12 -3.06 5.58
N PRO A 483 14.31 -4.35 5.94
CA PRO A 483 13.27 -5.35 5.80
C PRO A 483 12.20 -5.22 6.90
N VAL A 484 10.94 -5.15 6.50
CA VAL A 484 9.77 -5.09 7.40
C VAL A 484 8.83 -6.25 7.08
N LEU A 485 8.96 -7.34 7.82
CA LEU A 485 8.11 -8.53 7.67
C LEU A 485 6.93 -8.48 8.64
N ILE A 486 5.73 -8.51 8.07
CA ILE A 486 4.45 -8.46 8.78
C ILE A 486 3.68 -9.72 8.43
N LEU A 487 3.43 -10.56 9.43
CA LEU A 487 2.50 -11.68 9.30
C LEU A 487 1.09 -11.12 9.42
N LEU A 488 0.32 -11.14 8.33
CA LEU A 488 -0.95 -10.44 8.26
C LEU A 488 -1.90 -10.91 9.35
N LYS A 489 -1.95 -12.21 9.66
CA LYS A 489 -2.80 -12.78 10.73
C LYS A 489 -2.68 -12.05 12.07
N GLU A 490 -1.56 -11.41 12.33
CA GLU A 490 -1.34 -10.65 13.56
C GLU A 490 -1.98 -9.28 13.51
N LEU A 491 -2.02 -8.63 12.34
CA LEU A 491 -2.72 -7.36 12.15
C LEU A 491 -4.22 -7.48 12.36
N GLU A 492 -4.81 -8.65 12.12
CA GLU A 492 -6.25 -8.86 12.33
C GLU A 492 -6.68 -8.58 13.80
N ARG A 493 -5.76 -8.73 14.75
CA ARG A 493 -6.06 -8.51 16.17
C ARG A 493 -6.25 -7.05 16.56
N ILE A 494 -5.87 -6.10 15.72
CA ILE A 494 -6.16 -4.68 15.98
C ILE A 494 -7.67 -4.45 16.12
N PHE A 495 -8.48 -5.24 15.41
CA PHE A 495 -9.94 -5.14 15.46
C PHE A 495 -10.52 -5.68 16.77
N ASP A 496 -9.78 -6.52 17.48
CA ASP A 496 -10.18 -7.08 18.77
C ASP A 496 -9.65 -6.23 19.95
N ASP A 497 -8.82 -5.21 19.66
CA ASP A 497 -8.24 -4.32 20.66
C ASP A 497 -9.28 -3.29 21.13
N PRO A 498 -9.59 -3.18 22.43
CA PRO A 498 -10.56 -2.22 22.95
C PRO A 498 -10.26 -0.76 22.55
N GLU A 499 -8.98 -0.38 22.41
CA GLU A 499 -8.58 0.99 22.00
C GLU A 499 -8.96 1.29 20.54
N PHE A 500 -9.06 0.27 19.69
CA PHE A 500 -9.25 0.39 18.24
C PHE A 500 -10.57 -0.19 17.74
N SER A 501 -11.24 -1.04 18.52
CA SER A 501 -12.45 -1.82 18.19
C SER A 501 -13.67 -1.01 17.72
N ARG A 502 -13.66 0.33 17.89
CA ARG A 502 -14.73 1.22 17.42
C ARG A 502 -14.54 1.71 15.98
N GLN A 503 -13.41 1.43 15.36
CA GLN A 503 -13.11 1.84 13.99
C GLN A 503 -13.19 0.64 13.04
N ASP A 504 -13.89 0.83 11.93
CA ASP A 504 -14.01 -0.19 10.89
C ASP A 504 -12.84 -0.18 9.89
N TYR A 505 -11.98 0.84 9.93
CA TYR A 505 -10.86 1.02 9.03
C TYR A 505 -9.69 1.70 9.73
N PHE A 506 -8.46 1.31 9.38
CA PHE A 506 -7.23 1.86 9.90
C PHE A 506 -6.29 2.19 8.73
N SER A 507 -5.54 3.29 8.85
CA SER A 507 -4.41 3.55 7.96
C SER A 507 -3.29 2.53 8.18
N ALA A 508 -2.41 2.36 7.19
CA ALA A 508 -1.23 1.51 7.37
C ALA A 508 -0.34 2.00 8.51
N ASP A 509 -0.23 3.30 8.73
CA ASP A 509 0.49 3.91 9.85
C ASP A 509 -0.05 3.38 11.19
N ALA A 510 -1.38 3.30 11.35
CA ALA A 510 -2.01 2.76 12.54
C ALA A 510 -1.76 1.26 12.70
N TYR A 511 -1.87 0.47 11.62
CA TYR A 511 -1.52 -0.96 11.64
C TYR A 511 -0.05 -1.19 12.05
N LEU A 512 0.87 -0.42 11.47
CA LEU A 512 2.30 -0.53 11.73
C LEU A 512 2.62 -0.12 13.17
N ALA A 513 2.12 1.03 13.62
CA ALA A 513 2.30 1.49 15.00
C ALA A 513 1.78 0.46 16.01
N TRP A 514 0.60 -0.10 15.78
CA TRP A 514 0.04 -1.15 16.63
C TRP A 514 0.89 -2.43 16.61
N TYR A 515 1.32 -2.89 15.42
CA TYR A 515 2.12 -4.09 15.24
C TYR A 515 3.47 -3.99 15.97
N PHE A 516 4.22 -2.90 15.73
CA PHE A 516 5.52 -2.70 16.34
C PHE A 516 5.44 -2.48 17.85
N LYS A 517 4.41 -1.77 18.34
CA LYS A 517 4.16 -1.60 19.78
C LYS A 517 3.92 -2.93 20.50
N ARG A 518 3.33 -3.94 19.85
CA ARG A 518 3.07 -5.25 20.48
C ARG A 518 4.18 -6.26 20.26
N LYS A 519 4.60 -6.46 19.02
CA LYS A 519 5.49 -7.56 18.65
C LYS A 519 6.96 -7.24 18.87
N VAL A 520 7.34 -5.97 18.69
CA VAL A 520 8.73 -5.52 18.67
C VAL A 520 8.93 -4.33 19.62
N SER A 521 8.14 -4.30 20.71
CA SER A 521 8.08 -3.20 21.66
C SER A 521 9.47 -2.85 22.20
N GLY A 522 9.86 -1.58 22.09
CA GLY A 522 11.16 -1.08 22.60
C GLY A 522 12.36 -1.42 21.73
N ILE A 523 12.17 -2.06 20.56
CA ILE A 523 13.24 -2.40 19.60
C ILE A 523 13.20 -1.46 18.38
N ILE A 524 12.01 -1.21 17.84
CA ILE A 524 11.76 -0.24 16.78
C ILE A 524 10.34 0.33 16.93
N ASP A 525 10.16 1.61 16.63
CA ASP A 525 8.86 2.26 16.61
C ASP A 525 8.48 2.71 15.19
N PHE A 526 7.22 3.09 15.02
CA PHE A 526 6.75 3.58 13.72
C PHE A 526 7.48 4.84 13.27
N HIS A 527 7.86 5.74 14.18
CA HIS A 527 8.58 6.97 13.83
C HIS A 527 9.95 6.68 13.19
N THR A 528 10.67 5.69 13.73
CA THR A 528 11.92 5.20 13.15
C THR A 528 11.68 4.61 11.77
N LEU A 529 10.65 3.77 11.61
CA LEU A 529 10.28 3.20 10.32
C LEU A 529 9.88 4.28 9.30
N GLU A 530 9.12 5.29 9.73
CA GLU A 530 8.69 6.42 8.90
C GLU A 530 9.89 7.14 8.27
N ASN A 531 10.97 7.34 9.03
CA ASN A 531 12.22 7.92 8.49
C ASN A 531 12.84 7.06 7.36
N PHE A 532 12.78 5.73 7.47
CA PHE A 532 13.24 4.84 6.39
C PHE A 532 12.27 4.83 5.20
N LEU A 533 10.95 4.94 5.45
CA LEU A 533 9.93 5.07 4.41
C LEU A 533 10.13 6.38 3.61
N GLU A 534 10.36 7.51 4.28
CA GLU A 534 10.66 8.81 3.66
C GLU A 534 11.93 8.77 2.80
N LYS A 535 12.92 7.98 3.22
CA LYS A 535 14.21 7.81 2.50
C LYS A 535 14.16 6.77 1.38
N LYS A 536 13.00 6.17 1.08
CA LYS A 536 12.85 5.12 0.05
C LYS A 536 13.69 3.87 0.37
N GLN A 537 13.93 3.63 1.65
CA GLN A 537 14.86 2.64 2.18
C GLN A 537 14.12 1.50 2.89
N THR A 538 12.91 1.13 2.44
CA THR A 538 12.11 0.07 3.08
C THR A 538 11.64 -0.99 2.09
N LEU A 539 11.71 -2.25 2.49
CA LEU A 539 11.02 -3.38 1.86
C LEU A 539 9.94 -3.90 2.82
N ILE A 540 8.67 -3.62 2.50
CA ILE A 540 7.52 -4.12 3.25
C ILE A 540 7.13 -5.50 2.71
N MET A 541 7.04 -6.49 3.58
CA MET A 541 6.67 -7.85 3.26
C MET A 541 5.41 -8.22 4.05
N LEU A 542 4.30 -8.42 3.35
CA LEU A 542 3.01 -8.80 3.93
C LEU A 542 2.74 -10.27 3.65
N ASP A 543 2.83 -11.11 4.68
CA ASP A 543 2.70 -12.56 4.53
C ASP A 543 1.31 -13.05 4.93
N GLY A 544 0.68 -13.86 4.07
CA GLY A 544 -0.53 -14.61 4.42
C GLY A 544 -1.86 -13.87 4.19
N LEU A 545 -2.12 -13.42 2.96
CA LEU A 545 -3.43 -12.82 2.61
C LEU A 545 -4.61 -13.77 2.88
N ASP A 546 -4.42 -15.08 2.68
CA ASP A 546 -5.40 -16.12 2.97
C ASP A 546 -5.71 -16.27 4.47
N GLU A 547 -4.84 -15.81 5.36
CA GLU A 547 -5.01 -15.93 6.81
C GLU A 547 -5.90 -14.82 7.41
N ILE A 548 -6.43 -13.94 6.56
CA ILE A 548 -7.31 -12.82 6.96
C ILE A 548 -8.73 -13.04 6.46
N ARG A 549 -9.70 -12.73 7.32
CA ARG A 549 -11.12 -12.66 6.96
C ARG A 549 -11.35 -11.71 5.78
N LEU A 550 -12.19 -12.13 4.83
CA LEU A 550 -12.39 -11.43 3.56
C LEU A 550 -12.78 -9.95 3.75
N GLU A 551 -13.63 -9.65 4.73
CA GLU A 551 -14.15 -8.30 5.01
C GLU A 551 -13.06 -7.33 5.50
N ARG A 552 -12.00 -7.87 6.10
CA ARG A 552 -10.87 -7.10 6.65
C ARG A 552 -9.68 -7.06 5.69
N ARG A 553 -9.50 -8.11 4.89
CA ARG A 553 -8.41 -8.26 3.92
C ARG A 553 -8.31 -7.07 2.97
N ASP A 554 -9.43 -6.71 2.35
CA ASP A 554 -9.47 -5.62 1.37
C ASP A 554 -9.13 -4.26 2.01
N LYS A 555 -9.52 -4.05 3.27
CA LYS A 555 -9.20 -2.83 4.02
C LYS A 555 -7.70 -2.72 4.29
N ILE A 556 -7.08 -3.80 4.75
CA ILE A 556 -5.63 -3.85 5.00
C ILE A 556 -4.86 -3.64 3.69
N VAL A 557 -5.25 -4.34 2.63
CA VAL A 557 -4.59 -4.25 1.31
C VAL A 557 -4.69 -2.83 0.75
N ASN A 558 -5.86 -2.18 0.86
CA ASN A 558 -6.02 -0.78 0.46
C ASN A 558 -5.16 0.15 1.32
N ALA A 559 -5.15 -0.01 2.64
CA ALA A 559 -4.34 0.82 3.53
C ALA A 559 -2.83 0.75 3.20
N PHE A 560 -2.30 -0.45 2.92
CA PHE A 560 -0.90 -0.60 2.49
C PHE A 560 -0.67 -0.12 1.06
N ALA A 561 -1.64 -0.21 0.16
CA ALA A 561 -1.55 0.42 -1.15
C ALA A 561 -1.45 1.96 -1.02
N ASP A 562 -2.25 2.56 -0.13
CA ASP A 562 -2.24 3.99 0.16
C ASP A 562 -0.92 4.41 0.83
N LEU A 563 -0.34 3.57 1.68
CA LEU A 563 1.02 3.78 2.23
C LEU A 563 2.09 3.85 1.13
N MET A 564 2.04 2.94 0.15
CA MET A 564 2.99 2.93 -0.95
C MET A 564 2.82 4.15 -1.88
N ILE A 565 1.62 4.74 -1.91
CA ILE A 565 1.35 6.02 -2.56
C ILE A 565 1.91 7.18 -1.72
N LYS A 566 1.76 7.12 -0.38
CA LYS A 566 2.26 8.13 0.58
C LYS A 566 3.79 8.19 0.62
N TYR A 567 4.48 7.04 0.62
CA TYR A 567 5.94 6.92 0.68
C TYR A 567 6.50 6.24 -0.58
N PRO A 568 6.56 6.98 -1.69
CA PRO A 568 6.94 6.41 -2.97
C PRO A 568 8.45 6.12 -3.02
N GLY A 569 8.81 4.89 -3.38
CA GLY A 569 10.18 4.46 -3.71
C GLY A 569 10.61 3.24 -2.92
N ASN A 570 9.84 2.94 -1.87
CA ASN A 570 9.90 1.71 -1.12
C ASN A 570 9.37 0.54 -1.96
N LYS A 571 9.72 -0.68 -1.57
CA LYS A 571 9.23 -1.90 -2.19
C LYS A 571 8.19 -2.58 -1.31
N ILE A 572 7.25 -3.28 -1.94
CA ILE A 572 6.29 -4.12 -1.25
C ILE A 572 6.18 -5.51 -1.88
N VAL A 573 6.05 -6.54 -1.06
CA VAL A 573 5.70 -7.89 -1.51
C VAL A 573 4.57 -8.42 -0.65
N LEU A 574 3.58 -9.01 -1.31
CA LEU A 574 2.43 -9.64 -0.65
C LEU A 574 2.42 -11.12 -1.03
N THR A 575 2.03 -11.99 -0.10
CA THR A 575 1.90 -13.43 -0.38
C THR A 575 0.49 -13.92 -0.07
N GLY A 576 0.02 -14.92 -0.82
CA GLY A 576 -1.24 -15.57 -0.54
C GLY A 576 -1.41 -16.90 -1.26
N ARG A 577 -2.43 -17.65 -0.87
CA ARG A 577 -2.96 -18.79 -1.66
C ARG A 577 -3.89 -18.29 -2.77
N PRO A 578 -4.18 -19.10 -3.81
CA PRO A 578 -5.13 -18.72 -4.86
C PRO A 578 -6.48 -18.19 -4.32
N HIS A 579 -7.02 -18.80 -3.26
CA HIS A 579 -8.26 -18.36 -2.62
C HIS A 579 -8.09 -17.12 -1.71
N GLY A 580 -6.87 -16.85 -1.26
CA GLY A 580 -6.50 -15.67 -0.48
C GLY A 580 -6.35 -14.40 -1.33
N ILE A 581 -6.13 -14.57 -2.63
CA ILE A 581 -5.91 -13.48 -3.59
C ILE A 581 -7.25 -13.11 -4.23
N SER A 582 -8.00 -12.27 -3.54
CA SER A 582 -9.29 -11.72 -3.98
C SER A 582 -9.11 -10.61 -5.03
N GLU A 583 -10.22 -10.01 -5.47
CA GLU A 583 -10.23 -8.96 -6.49
C GLU A 583 -9.37 -7.74 -6.08
N VAL A 584 -9.39 -7.32 -4.81
CA VAL A 584 -8.66 -6.12 -4.37
C VAL A 584 -7.13 -6.29 -4.41
N PRO A 585 -6.53 -7.36 -3.84
CA PRO A 585 -5.11 -7.67 -4.05
C PRO A 585 -4.70 -7.70 -5.53
N LEU A 586 -5.49 -8.35 -6.39
CA LEU A 586 -5.22 -8.41 -7.83
C LEU A 586 -5.30 -7.02 -8.48
N LYS A 587 -6.32 -6.23 -8.14
CA LYS A 587 -6.52 -4.88 -8.67
C LYS A 587 -5.41 -3.91 -8.25
N ARG A 588 -4.88 -4.05 -7.03
CA ARG A 588 -3.84 -3.16 -6.48
C ARG A 588 -2.43 -3.61 -6.84
N PHE A 589 -2.15 -4.92 -6.84
CA PHE A 589 -0.79 -5.47 -6.95
C PHE A 589 -0.63 -6.55 -8.04
N GLY A 590 -1.69 -6.93 -8.75
CA GLY A 590 -1.70 -8.04 -9.71
C GLY A 590 -0.89 -7.84 -10.99
N ARG A 591 -0.44 -6.62 -11.30
CA ARG A 591 0.46 -6.36 -12.45
C ARG A 591 1.79 -7.12 -12.34
N SER A 592 2.19 -7.48 -11.14
CA SER A 592 3.39 -8.27 -10.85
C SER A 592 3.03 -9.52 -10.05
N LEU A 593 1.94 -10.20 -10.46
CA LEU A 593 1.55 -11.50 -9.93
C LEU A 593 2.56 -12.58 -10.36
N ALA A 594 3.22 -13.21 -9.41
CA ALA A 594 4.15 -14.31 -9.60
C ALA A 594 3.60 -15.58 -8.97
N ARG A 595 3.36 -16.62 -9.78
CA ARG A 595 2.90 -17.93 -9.32
C ARG A 595 4.08 -18.85 -9.08
N ILE A 596 4.18 -19.40 -7.86
CA ILE A 596 5.24 -20.33 -7.49
C ILE A 596 5.07 -21.63 -8.29
N LEU A 597 6.14 -22.05 -8.97
CA LEU A 597 6.21 -23.32 -9.68
C LEU A 597 6.60 -24.47 -8.72
N SER A 598 6.19 -25.69 -9.08
CA SER A 598 6.70 -26.91 -8.46
C SER A 598 8.22 -26.98 -8.53
N LEU A 599 8.84 -27.55 -7.49
CA LEU A 599 10.28 -27.76 -7.45
C LEU A 599 10.73 -28.66 -8.60
N THR A 600 11.77 -28.23 -9.31
CA THR A 600 12.44 -29.04 -10.32
C THR A 600 13.32 -30.11 -9.66
N MET A 601 13.62 -31.18 -10.38
CA MET A 601 14.55 -32.21 -9.91
C MET A 601 15.97 -31.68 -9.63
N GLU A 602 16.36 -30.54 -10.21
CA GLU A 602 17.61 -29.87 -9.89
C GLU A 602 17.54 -29.21 -8.51
N GLN A 603 16.48 -28.44 -8.23
CA GLN A 603 16.26 -27.84 -6.91
C GLN A 603 16.11 -28.90 -5.81
N ILE A 604 15.42 -30.01 -6.09
CA ILE A 604 15.26 -31.12 -5.16
C ILE A 604 16.64 -31.71 -4.79
N ARG A 605 17.52 -31.93 -5.77
CA ARG A 605 18.88 -32.42 -5.51
C ARG A 605 19.68 -31.42 -4.68
N ASP A 606 19.65 -30.14 -5.06
CA ASP A 606 20.36 -29.09 -4.33
C ASP A 606 19.91 -29.03 -2.86
N PHE A 607 18.60 -29.07 -2.62
CA PHE A 607 18.05 -29.10 -1.27
C PHE A 607 18.52 -30.34 -0.48
N ILE A 608 18.45 -31.54 -1.07
CA ILE A 608 18.91 -32.78 -0.41
C ILE A 608 20.41 -32.69 -0.08
N HIS A 609 21.24 -32.22 -1.01
CA HIS A 609 22.67 -32.05 -0.76
C HIS A 609 22.94 -31.05 0.37
N LYS A 610 22.27 -29.89 0.37
CA LYS A 610 22.39 -28.89 1.43
C LYS A 610 21.93 -29.44 2.78
N TRP A 611 20.80 -30.14 2.81
CA TRP A 611 20.24 -30.78 4.00
C TRP A 611 21.21 -31.77 4.63
N PHE A 612 21.70 -32.74 3.87
CA PHE A 612 22.65 -33.75 4.39
C PHE A 612 24.01 -33.15 4.72
N SER A 613 24.46 -32.12 3.99
CA SER A 613 25.69 -31.40 4.32
C SER A 613 25.56 -30.67 5.65
N TYR A 614 24.38 -30.10 5.93
CA TYR A 614 24.10 -29.46 7.22
C TYR A 614 24.05 -30.48 8.37
N LEU A 615 23.44 -31.65 8.16
CA LEU A 615 23.34 -32.70 9.19
C LEU A 615 24.68 -33.41 9.47
N PHE A 616 25.51 -33.60 8.45
CA PHE A 616 26.77 -34.35 8.54
C PHE A 616 27.99 -33.44 8.36
N GLN A 617 27.99 -32.26 9.00
CA GLN A 617 29.11 -31.29 8.93
C GLN A 617 30.48 -31.90 9.28
N ALA A 618 30.50 -32.90 10.17
CA ALA A 618 31.72 -33.60 10.59
C ALA A 618 32.24 -34.63 9.56
N SER A 619 31.45 -34.99 8.54
CA SER A 619 31.85 -35.99 7.55
C SER A 619 31.20 -35.77 6.18
N TYR A 620 32.00 -35.18 5.27
CA TYR A 620 31.61 -34.98 3.88
C TYR A 620 31.25 -36.28 3.15
N SER A 621 32.00 -37.36 3.39
CA SER A 621 31.75 -38.65 2.74
C SER A 621 30.44 -39.29 3.16
N LEU A 622 30.05 -39.17 4.44
CA LEU A 622 28.74 -39.61 4.94
C LEU A 622 27.61 -38.72 4.40
N SER A 623 27.80 -37.40 4.34
CA SER A 623 26.85 -36.47 3.73
C SER A 623 26.51 -36.89 2.30
N LEU A 624 27.53 -36.96 1.44
CA LEU A 624 27.35 -37.25 0.01
C LEU A 624 26.74 -38.63 -0.20
N LYS A 625 27.17 -39.64 0.56
CA LYS A 625 26.63 -41.00 0.47
C LYS A 625 25.13 -41.07 0.78
N ASN A 626 24.67 -40.41 1.85
CA ASN A 626 23.24 -40.44 2.20
C ASN A 626 22.39 -39.60 1.24
N ALA A 627 22.90 -38.45 0.79
CA ALA A 627 22.23 -37.62 -0.22
C ALA A 627 22.04 -38.38 -1.54
N GLU A 628 23.10 -38.98 -2.08
CA GLU A 628 23.04 -39.74 -3.34
C GLU A 628 22.16 -40.99 -3.22
N ALA A 629 22.18 -41.68 -2.06
CA ALA A 629 21.29 -42.81 -1.82
C ALA A 629 19.82 -42.40 -1.87
N MET A 630 19.45 -41.30 -1.19
CA MET A 630 18.08 -40.77 -1.21
C MET A 630 17.67 -40.33 -2.63
N ILE A 631 18.55 -39.63 -3.35
CA ILE A 631 18.30 -39.17 -4.73
C ILE A 631 18.09 -40.37 -5.66
N ALA A 632 18.88 -41.43 -5.52
CA ALA A 632 18.74 -42.64 -6.30
C ALA A 632 17.40 -43.34 -6.02
N GLU A 633 16.98 -43.38 -4.75
CA GLU A 633 15.72 -43.99 -4.34
C GLU A 633 14.49 -43.19 -4.80
N ILE A 634 14.55 -41.85 -4.76
CA ILE A 634 13.53 -40.98 -5.35
C ILE A 634 13.37 -41.27 -6.85
N LYS A 635 14.49 -41.39 -7.58
CA LYS A 635 14.47 -41.69 -9.03
C LYS A 635 13.88 -43.07 -9.34
N SER A 636 14.04 -44.05 -8.45
CA SER A 636 13.51 -45.41 -8.65
C SER A 636 12.04 -45.56 -8.25
N HIS A 637 11.43 -44.53 -7.64
CA HIS A 637 10.04 -44.54 -7.17
C HIS A 637 9.25 -43.34 -7.71
N PRO A 638 8.75 -43.39 -8.96
CA PRO A 638 8.04 -42.27 -9.60
C PRO A 638 6.81 -41.74 -8.82
N ALA A 639 6.20 -42.57 -7.98
CA ALA A 639 5.07 -42.19 -7.13
C ALA A 639 5.44 -41.10 -6.09
N ILE A 640 6.73 -40.94 -5.79
CA ILE A 640 7.27 -39.95 -4.84
C ILE A 640 7.59 -38.62 -5.53
N GLU A 641 7.86 -38.63 -6.84
CA GLU A 641 8.28 -37.44 -7.59
C GLU A 641 7.23 -36.32 -7.50
N GLY A 642 5.94 -36.65 -7.66
CA GLY A 642 4.84 -35.70 -7.47
C GLY A 642 4.49 -35.40 -6.00
N LEU A 643 5.19 -35.99 -5.04
CA LEU A 643 5.02 -35.72 -3.61
C LEU A 643 6.05 -34.71 -3.10
N ILE A 644 7.28 -34.76 -3.62
CA ILE A 644 8.41 -33.92 -3.16
C ILE A 644 8.59 -32.63 -3.96
N ASP A 645 7.73 -32.38 -4.93
CA ASP A 645 7.72 -31.14 -5.72
C ASP A 645 7.28 -29.91 -4.89
N ASN A 646 6.86 -30.14 -3.64
CA ASN A 646 6.55 -29.16 -2.62
C ASN A 646 7.66 -29.11 -1.54
N PRO A 647 8.23 -27.93 -1.20
CA PRO A 647 9.31 -27.81 -0.23
C PRO A 647 9.03 -28.42 1.15
N LEU A 648 7.80 -28.29 1.65
CA LEU A 648 7.42 -28.88 2.94
C LEU A 648 7.47 -30.41 2.89
N MET A 649 6.94 -31.00 1.83
CA MET A 649 6.92 -32.45 1.66
C MET A 649 8.33 -32.98 1.47
N LEU A 650 9.16 -32.31 0.67
CA LEU A 650 10.57 -32.64 0.52
C LEU A 650 11.28 -32.62 1.88
N THR A 651 11.05 -31.59 2.69
CA THR A 651 11.62 -31.48 4.04
C THR A 651 11.18 -32.67 4.92
N ALA A 652 9.87 -32.99 4.94
CA ALA A 652 9.34 -34.12 5.71
C ALA A 652 9.95 -35.46 5.29
N VAL A 653 10.11 -35.68 3.98
CA VAL A 653 10.75 -36.88 3.44
C VAL A 653 12.23 -36.94 3.84
N CYS A 654 12.97 -35.82 3.79
CA CYS A 654 14.37 -35.78 4.23
C CYS A 654 14.53 -36.14 5.71
N ILE A 655 13.60 -35.72 6.58
CA ILE A 655 13.59 -36.06 8.00
C ILE A 655 13.31 -37.54 8.21
N LEU A 656 12.28 -38.09 7.55
CA LEU A 656 11.97 -39.52 7.65
C LEU A 656 13.10 -40.39 7.13
N TYR A 657 13.72 -39.98 6.02
CA TYR A 657 14.84 -40.71 5.42
C TYR A 657 16.06 -40.74 6.34
N TYR A 658 16.33 -39.65 7.06
CA TYR A 658 17.38 -39.60 8.07
C TYR A 658 17.18 -40.64 9.19
N ASP A 659 15.93 -40.89 9.58
CA ASP A 659 15.59 -41.79 10.69
C ASP A 659 15.48 -43.27 10.29
N GLY A 660 14.95 -43.58 9.10
CA GLY A 660 14.58 -44.95 8.71
C GLY A 660 15.12 -45.43 7.36
N LYS A 661 15.66 -44.53 6.51
CA LYS A 661 16.15 -44.82 5.16
C LYS A 661 15.16 -45.54 4.22
N GLU A 662 13.87 -45.35 4.43
CA GLU A 662 12.82 -45.86 3.55
C GLU A 662 11.90 -44.72 3.14
N LEU A 663 11.68 -44.56 1.85
CA LEU A 663 10.73 -43.57 1.35
C LEU A 663 9.28 -44.14 1.31
N PRO A 664 8.26 -43.32 1.59
CA PRO A 664 6.85 -43.72 1.50
C PRO A 664 6.38 -43.82 0.05
N GLY A 665 5.49 -44.76 -0.28
CA GLY A 665 4.99 -44.97 -1.63
C GLY A 665 3.86 -44.02 -2.06
N GLN A 666 3.18 -43.35 -1.14
CA GLN A 666 2.09 -42.40 -1.41
C GLN A 666 2.04 -41.24 -0.42
N ARG A 667 1.37 -40.12 -0.78
CA ARG A 667 1.21 -38.94 0.09
C ARG A 667 0.58 -39.28 1.45
N ALA A 668 -0.47 -40.10 1.45
CA ALA A 668 -1.14 -40.51 2.69
C ALA A 668 -0.22 -41.35 3.59
N GLU A 669 0.63 -42.20 3.00
CA GLU A 669 1.61 -42.99 3.73
C GLU A 669 2.71 -42.11 4.34
N LEU A 670 3.14 -41.06 3.63
CA LEU A 670 4.07 -40.06 4.16
C LEU A 670 3.49 -39.37 5.40
N TYR A 671 2.28 -38.83 5.29
CA TYR A 671 1.61 -38.16 6.41
C TYR A 671 1.41 -39.11 7.59
N LYS A 672 0.98 -40.34 7.32
CA LYS A 672 0.83 -41.39 8.32
C LYS A 672 2.16 -41.67 9.03
N LYS A 673 3.21 -42.05 8.28
CA LYS A 673 4.54 -42.35 8.84
C LYS A 673 5.11 -41.16 9.62
N PHE A 674 4.87 -39.94 9.14
CA PHE A 674 5.32 -38.72 9.79
C PHE A 674 4.59 -38.49 11.13
N ILE A 675 3.26 -38.54 11.14
CA ILE A 675 2.43 -38.41 12.35
C ILE A 675 2.74 -39.55 13.33
N ASP A 676 2.78 -40.79 12.86
CA ASP A 676 3.09 -41.96 13.67
C ASP A 676 4.46 -41.83 14.33
N ASN A 677 5.51 -41.46 13.58
CA ASN A 677 6.84 -41.25 14.16
C ASN A 677 6.87 -40.13 15.22
N MET A 678 5.98 -39.13 15.11
CA MET A 678 5.84 -38.08 16.12
C MET A 678 5.12 -38.54 17.37
N LEU A 679 4.13 -39.42 17.24
CA LEU A 679 3.31 -39.87 18.37
C LEU A 679 3.93 -41.07 19.09
N TYR A 680 4.29 -42.14 18.35
CA TYR A 680 4.76 -43.42 18.91
C TYR A 680 6.09 -43.33 19.67
N ARG A 681 6.87 -42.26 19.48
CA ARG A 681 8.12 -42.03 20.22
C ARG A 681 7.98 -41.11 21.42
N ARG A 682 6.81 -40.48 21.61
CA ARG A 682 6.61 -39.37 22.56
C ARG A 682 5.52 -39.61 23.60
N PHE A 683 4.67 -40.60 23.38
CA PHE A 683 3.54 -40.94 24.25
C PHE A 683 3.48 -42.45 24.48
N ASP A 684 3.18 -42.84 25.72
CA ASP A 684 2.99 -44.24 26.10
C ASP A 684 1.72 -44.82 25.45
N ASP A 685 0.69 -43.99 25.26
CA ASP A 685 -0.55 -44.32 24.55
C ASP A 685 -0.76 -43.37 23.35
N PRO A 686 -0.12 -43.66 22.20
CA PRO A 686 -0.20 -42.80 21.02
C PRO A 686 -1.58 -42.83 20.34
N GLU A 687 -2.40 -43.87 20.55
CA GLU A 687 -3.72 -43.97 19.91
C GLU A 687 -4.69 -42.93 20.48
N VAL A 688 -4.70 -42.74 21.80
CA VAL A 688 -5.52 -41.70 22.45
C VAL A 688 -5.18 -40.31 21.93
N VAL A 689 -3.89 -40.02 21.73
CA VAL A 689 -3.43 -38.75 21.17
C VAL A 689 -3.84 -38.60 19.71
N HIS A 690 -3.73 -39.69 18.94
CA HIS A 690 -4.09 -39.71 17.53
C HIS A 690 -5.58 -39.44 17.33
N ASP A 691 -6.46 -40.08 18.11
CA ASP A 691 -7.90 -39.88 18.03
C ASP A 691 -8.33 -38.49 18.49
N PHE A 692 -7.67 -37.93 19.51
CA PHE A 692 -7.85 -36.52 19.89
C PHE A 692 -7.53 -35.59 18.72
N LEU A 693 -6.37 -35.77 18.07
CA LEU A 693 -5.95 -34.94 16.95
C LEU A 693 -6.90 -35.06 15.74
N LYS A 694 -7.40 -36.27 15.43
CA LYS A 694 -8.44 -36.49 14.41
C LYS A 694 -9.73 -35.73 14.73
N SER A 695 -10.23 -35.88 15.95
CA SER A 695 -11.46 -35.21 16.43
C SER A 695 -11.34 -33.69 16.35
N LEU A 696 -10.21 -33.16 16.83
CA LEU A 696 -9.91 -31.73 16.77
C LEU A 696 -9.78 -31.24 15.33
N ALA A 697 -9.06 -31.95 14.47
CA ALA A 697 -8.89 -31.59 13.06
C ALA A 697 -10.22 -31.53 12.32
N HIS A 698 -11.08 -32.54 12.50
CA HIS A 698 -12.42 -32.56 11.92
C HIS A 698 -13.29 -31.40 12.44
N HIS A 699 -13.26 -31.11 13.74
CA HIS A 699 -13.99 -29.98 14.31
C HIS A 699 -13.54 -28.64 13.71
N MET A 700 -12.23 -28.40 13.68
CA MET A 700 -11.66 -27.20 13.10
C MET A 700 -12.05 -27.09 11.62
N HIS A 701 -11.94 -28.18 10.86
CA HIS A 701 -12.24 -28.22 9.43
C HIS A 701 -13.72 -27.91 9.13
N THR A 702 -14.65 -28.56 9.83
CA THR A 702 -16.09 -28.36 9.64
C THR A 702 -16.59 -26.98 10.09
N LYS A 703 -15.83 -26.27 10.94
CA LYS A 703 -16.16 -24.93 11.44
C LYS A 703 -15.39 -23.80 10.77
N ASN A 704 -14.53 -24.11 9.80
CA ASN A 704 -13.64 -23.13 9.14
C ASN A 704 -12.74 -22.36 10.12
N LEU A 705 -12.15 -23.06 11.10
CA LEU A 705 -11.33 -22.47 12.17
C LEU A 705 -9.85 -22.81 11.98
N SER A 706 -8.98 -21.79 11.99
CA SER A 706 -7.52 -21.96 11.96
C SER A 706 -6.90 -22.13 13.36
N LEU A 707 -7.58 -21.67 14.41
CA LEU A 707 -7.20 -21.76 15.82
C LEU A 707 -8.44 -22.02 16.70
N VAL A 708 -8.24 -22.66 17.85
CA VAL A 708 -9.27 -22.91 18.86
C VAL A 708 -8.75 -22.60 20.26
N ASP A 709 -9.61 -22.16 21.18
CA ASP A 709 -9.22 -22.00 22.57
C ASP A 709 -8.99 -23.36 23.29
N ARG A 710 -8.39 -23.30 24.47
CA ARG A 710 -8.10 -24.48 25.29
C ARG A 710 -9.35 -25.28 25.64
N GLU A 711 -10.46 -24.58 25.91
CA GLU A 711 -11.70 -25.22 26.30
C GLU A 711 -12.29 -26.06 25.17
N THR A 712 -12.29 -25.51 23.96
CA THR A 712 -12.71 -26.18 22.72
C THR A 712 -11.81 -27.37 22.40
N ALA A 713 -10.49 -27.24 22.58
CA ALA A 713 -9.56 -28.36 22.38
C ALA A 713 -9.86 -29.50 23.36
N ILE A 714 -10.01 -29.18 24.65
CA ILE A 714 -10.37 -30.15 25.70
C ILE A 714 -11.73 -30.80 25.42
N GLU A 715 -12.72 -30.03 24.97
CA GLU A 715 -14.05 -30.55 24.67
C GLU A 715 -14.02 -31.55 23.50
N ASN A 716 -13.16 -31.32 22.49
CA ASN A 716 -12.97 -32.30 21.42
C ASN A 716 -12.20 -33.53 21.87
N PHE A 717 -11.31 -33.41 22.86
CA PHE A 717 -10.66 -34.56 23.51
C PHE A 717 -11.70 -35.42 24.25
N ARG A 718 -12.63 -34.81 24.97
CA ARG A 718 -13.71 -35.53 25.67
C ARG A 718 -14.64 -36.33 24.76
N LYS A 719 -14.71 -36.02 23.47
CA LYS A 719 -15.52 -36.78 22.50
C LYS A 719 -14.94 -38.14 22.17
N VAL A 720 -13.63 -38.31 22.33
CA VAL A 720 -12.91 -39.53 21.95
C VAL A 720 -12.41 -40.33 23.14
N ASP A 721 -12.17 -39.70 24.29
CA ASP A 721 -11.81 -40.38 25.53
C ASP A 721 -13.02 -40.46 26.49
N GLN A 722 -13.34 -41.67 26.98
CA GLN A 722 -14.49 -41.91 27.85
C GLN A 722 -14.08 -41.98 29.33
N ILE A 723 -15.03 -41.68 30.21
CA ILE A 723 -14.86 -41.86 31.66
C ILE A 723 -14.64 -43.35 31.96
N GLN A 724 -13.58 -43.67 32.70
CA GLN A 724 -13.30 -45.05 33.12
C GLN A 724 -14.26 -45.49 34.24
N ALA A 725 -14.52 -46.80 34.34
CA ALA A 725 -15.56 -47.36 35.22
C ALA A 725 -15.43 -46.95 36.71
N ASP A 726 -14.21 -46.72 37.19
CA ASP A 726 -13.90 -46.36 38.58
C ASP A 726 -13.55 -44.87 38.77
N GLU A 727 -13.71 -44.04 37.73
CA GLU A 727 -13.30 -42.64 37.71
C GLU A 727 -14.46 -41.69 38.04
N THR A 728 -14.24 -40.78 39.00
CA THR A 728 -15.23 -39.71 39.28
C THR A 728 -15.24 -38.67 38.16
N ARG A 729 -16.36 -37.94 37.99
CA ARG A 729 -16.45 -36.84 37.00
C ARG A 729 -15.37 -35.78 37.17
N GLU A 730 -15.00 -35.47 38.42
CA GLU A 730 -13.93 -34.52 38.70
C GLU A 730 -12.54 -35.10 38.41
N GLY A 731 -12.34 -36.38 38.70
CA GLY A 731 -11.14 -37.13 38.32
C GLY A 731 -10.91 -37.12 36.80
N TYR A 732 -11.94 -37.45 36.03
CA TYR A 732 -11.91 -37.41 34.56
C TYR A 732 -11.55 -36.03 34.02
N ARG A 733 -12.18 -34.97 34.56
CA ARG A 733 -11.89 -33.60 34.12
C ARG A 733 -10.42 -33.23 34.34
N LYS A 734 -9.84 -33.60 35.49
CA LYS A 734 -8.42 -33.38 35.77
C LYS A 734 -7.53 -34.23 34.89
N ARG A 735 -7.86 -35.51 34.66
CA ARG A 735 -7.10 -36.41 33.77
C ARG A 735 -7.01 -35.86 32.35
N ILE A 736 -8.13 -35.46 31.74
CA ILE A 736 -8.15 -34.91 30.37
C ILE A 736 -7.38 -33.60 30.28
N GLN A 737 -7.49 -32.73 31.28
CA GLN A 737 -6.70 -31.49 31.33
C GLN A 737 -5.20 -31.79 31.39
N ASN A 738 -4.80 -32.70 32.27
CA ASN A 738 -3.40 -33.11 32.40
C ASN A 738 -2.88 -33.77 31.13
N LEU A 739 -3.66 -34.66 30.50
CA LEU A 739 -3.30 -35.29 29.22
C LEU A 739 -3.19 -34.26 28.10
N PHE A 740 -4.08 -33.27 28.05
CA PHE A 740 -3.97 -32.19 27.07
C PHE A 740 -2.69 -31.36 27.29
N ASP A 741 -2.41 -30.98 28.54
CA ASP A 741 -1.18 -30.27 28.91
C ASP A 741 0.07 -31.12 28.67
N GLU A 742 -0.09 -32.44 28.60
CA GLU A 742 0.95 -33.39 28.22
C GLU A 742 1.21 -33.42 26.71
N ILE A 743 0.13 -33.49 25.92
CA ILE A 743 0.12 -33.63 24.46
C ILE A 743 0.57 -32.35 23.78
N GLU A 744 0.07 -31.21 24.23
CA GLU A 744 0.27 -29.90 23.62
C GLU A 744 1.75 -29.57 23.34
N PRO A 745 2.67 -29.64 24.33
CA PRO A 745 4.07 -29.30 24.11
C PRO A 745 4.83 -30.39 23.36
N ARG A 746 4.33 -31.63 23.34
CA ARG A 746 5.09 -32.81 22.87
C ARG A 746 4.66 -33.35 21.51
N CYS A 747 3.41 -33.19 21.09
CA CYS A 747 2.91 -33.86 19.88
C CYS A 747 3.56 -33.35 18.59
N GLY A 748 4.08 -32.11 18.58
CA GLY A 748 4.75 -31.51 17.42
C GLY A 748 3.83 -31.16 16.24
N LEU A 749 2.54 -31.53 16.30
CA LEU A 749 1.54 -31.27 15.26
C LEU A 749 0.69 -30.04 15.54
N LEU A 750 0.56 -29.67 16.82
CA LEU A 750 -0.14 -28.48 17.27
C LEU A 750 0.83 -27.30 17.47
N LYS A 751 0.38 -26.10 17.13
CA LYS A 751 0.99 -24.82 17.46
C LYS A 751 0.16 -24.12 18.54
N TYR A 752 0.84 -23.52 19.51
CA TYR A 752 0.22 -22.62 20.48
C TYR A 752 0.55 -21.18 20.10
N GLU A 753 -0.48 -20.41 19.82
CA GLU A 753 -0.36 -19.05 19.36
C GLU A 753 -1.46 -18.21 20.02
N ASN A 754 -1.06 -17.25 20.86
CA ASN A 754 -1.95 -16.26 21.49
C ASN A 754 -3.09 -16.85 22.33
N GLY A 755 -2.78 -17.83 23.18
CA GLY A 755 -3.79 -18.44 24.05
C GLY A 755 -4.60 -19.56 23.37
N GLN A 756 -4.38 -19.80 22.08
CA GLN A 756 -5.15 -20.73 21.26
C GLN A 756 -4.26 -21.74 20.55
N TYR A 757 -4.87 -22.84 20.11
CA TYR A 757 -4.22 -24.00 19.50
C TYR A 757 -4.67 -24.17 18.06
N GLY A 758 -3.76 -24.54 17.17
CA GLY A 758 -4.11 -25.00 15.83
C GLY A 758 -3.08 -25.97 15.28
N PHE A 759 -3.26 -26.44 14.05
CA PHE A 759 -2.27 -27.30 13.41
C PHE A 759 -1.13 -26.48 12.80
N TRP A 760 0.08 -27.01 12.84
CA TRP A 760 1.25 -26.38 12.20
C TRP A 760 1.10 -26.25 10.69
N HIS A 761 0.44 -27.22 10.06
CA HIS A 761 0.18 -27.17 8.64
C HIS A 761 -1.23 -27.69 8.34
N LEU A 762 -1.93 -26.97 7.46
CA LEU A 762 -3.30 -27.33 7.07
C LEU A 762 -3.38 -28.74 6.49
N THR A 763 -2.36 -29.19 5.75
CA THR A 763 -2.39 -30.53 5.16
C THR A 763 -2.34 -31.66 6.19
N PHE A 764 -1.74 -31.44 7.37
CA PHE A 764 -1.85 -32.39 8.48
C PHE A 764 -3.26 -32.40 9.06
N GLN A 765 -3.88 -31.22 9.20
CA GLN A 765 -5.26 -31.10 9.62
C GLN A 765 -6.22 -31.77 8.62
N GLU A 766 -6.05 -31.57 7.32
CA GLU A 766 -6.84 -32.21 6.26
C GLU A 766 -6.68 -33.74 6.31
N PHE A 767 -5.45 -34.23 6.46
CA PHE A 767 -5.17 -35.66 6.59
C PHE A 767 -5.85 -36.28 7.81
N LEU A 768 -5.75 -35.64 8.98
CA LEU A 768 -6.35 -36.10 10.23
C LEU A 768 -7.89 -36.00 10.19
N ALA A 769 -8.44 -34.95 9.59
CA ALA A 769 -9.88 -34.80 9.38
C ALA A 769 -10.42 -35.88 8.43
N ALA A 770 -9.68 -36.21 7.36
CA ALA A 770 -10.05 -37.29 6.45
C ALA A 770 -10.04 -38.67 7.16
N HIS A 771 -9.07 -38.91 8.05
CA HIS A 771 -9.05 -40.12 8.88
C HIS A 771 -10.21 -40.17 9.87
N PHE A 772 -10.57 -39.05 10.51
CA PHE A 772 -11.76 -38.98 11.35
C PHE A 772 -13.02 -39.40 10.58
N VAL A 773 -13.19 -38.87 9.35
CA VAL A 773 -14.33 -39.21 8.49
C VAL A 773 -14.30 -40.70 8.11
N ALA A 774 -13.13 -41.22 7.76
CA ALA A 774 -12.96 -42.62 7.36
C ALA A 774 -13.28 -43.61 8.49
N ASP A 775 -12.98 -43.24 9.74
CA ASP A 775 -13.16 -44.06 10.94
C ASP A 775 -14.61 -43.99 11.48
N ASN A 776 -15.29 -42.86 11.33
CA ASN A 776 -16.57 -42.59 12.00
C ASN A 776 -17.81 -42.60 11.08
N PHE A 777 -17.64 -42.59 9.76
CA PHE A 777 -18.76 -42.52 8.81
C PHE A 777 -18.75 -43.69 7.82
N SER A 778 -19.87 -44.39 7.73
CA SER A 778 -20.07 -45.49 6.78
C SER A 778 -20.22 -45.00 5.33
N ASP A 779 -20.86 -43.84 5.14
CA ASP A 779 -20.99 -43.15 3.85
C ASP A 779 -20.12 -41.89 3.83
N ARG A 780 -18.90 -42.06 3.32
CA ARG A 780 -17.88 -41.01 3.29
C ARG A 780 -18.22 -39.87 2.34
N ILE A 781 -18.93 -40.18 1.24
CA ILE A 781 -19.32 -39.18 0.24
C ILE A 781 -20.34 -38.23 0.85
N LYS A 782 -21.37 -38.78 1.49
CA LYS A 782 -22.39 -37.97 2.17
C LYS A 782 -21.82 -37.14 3.33
N ALA A 783 -20.78 -37.64 4.01
CA ALA A 783 -20.11 -36.91 5.08
C ALA A 783 -19.35 -35.67 4.57
N ILE A 784 -18.82 -35.69 3.35
CA ILE A 784 -18.06 -34.58 2.75
C ILE A 784 -18.90 -33.69 1.82
N GLU A 785 -20.02 -34.19 1.31
CA GLU A 785 -20.91 -33.50 0.37
C GLU A 785 -21.29 -32.06 0.79
N PRO A 786 -21.63 -31.77 2.07
CA PRO A 786 -21.96 -30.41 2.52
C PRO A 786 -20.81 -29.41 2.36
N TYR A 787 -19.58 -29.89 2.17
CA TYR A 787 -18.37 -29.08 2.09
C TYR A 787 -17.82 -28.97 0.66
N TRP A 788 -18.46 -29.57 -0.34
CA TRP A 788 -18.04 -29.42 -1.74
C TRP A 788 -18.20 -27.98 -2.22
N GLY A 789 -17.15 -27.46 -2.86
CA GLY A 789 -17.12 -26.09 -3.37
C GLY A 789 -16.94 -25.01 -2.29
N ILE A 790 -16.88 -25.38 -1.01
CA ILE A 790 -16.49 -24.47 0.07
C ILE A 790 -14.97 -24.29 0.03
N SER A 791 -14.54 -23.06 -0.21
CA SER A 791 -13.12 -22.67 -0.20
C SER A 791 -12.62 -22.60 1.24
N TRP A 792 -11.63 -23.42 1.56
CA TRP A 792 -10.91 -23.43 2.85
C TRP A 792 -9.58 -22.68 2.75
#